data_AF-A0A8G1QT67-F1
#
_entry.id   AF-A0A8G1QT67-F1
#
_cell.length_a   1.000
_cell.length_b   1.000
_cell.length_c   1.000
_cell.angle_alpha   90.00
_cell.angle_beta   90.00
_cell.angle_gamma   90.00
#
_symmetry.space_group_name_H-M   'P 1'
#
loop_
_entity.id
_entity.type
_entity.pdbx_description
1 polymer ?
#
loop_
_entity_poly.entity_id
_entity_poly.type
_entity_poly.pdbx_seq_one_letter_code
_entity_poly.pdbx_strand_id
1 'polypeptide(L)'
;MDPADDYLPAIDDLKPETFHDDNAGAAEGLDDSIETTNPGKAVWLIACTVSMGGFLFGYDTGVISAVLVSLGTDLGQALSSNDQELITSITSGGALIGAVLAGMTSDKYGRKLAIYVGCAVFFVGTALQATAFSLAQMVVGRLVVGFGVGEAAMIVPLYIGEMAPARFRGRLIVFDNICVTFGQLIAYALGAAFTDVHQGWRYTIAIGAVPAIALAATMPLCPETPRQLISHGRDDEAKRVIRKIFPQATEQQVVNKIRVVRHSIEEVAASVSDKSLWWQMKQLFTVGANLRALATACSIMAVSQLGGFNTLMYYSATLFSLVGFNQATAVSIVVGATNFVFGFPNFAFIDRFGRRSMLLITVLGMSLSLVVVAIAFHWIPVNSDLSVTGPHEMTWASILLLVALIVYIAFYSAGVAPISWVGTEFLPLEVRALGTMLNTVTCWGCNIIISSTFLSMMKAMTPSGVFAFYAGICFLGWLFVIFCYAEVHNMPLESVREIYTHGFGTAILARTLDPPRLQASAVGSSPDSSALNLQIGSGPSAVATEDQKGTQHRPTTMAHSPFARELQVACLAVQRASIVTKTMLAEADKGSTDKADASPVTIADFASQAILISAIRHNFPSDKFVGEESASALRNDPALADRVWQLVSKTQLHDTESEEIVAAPSSLEEMLSIIDLGGNGEGARHTRTWIMDPIDGTASFIQGRQYAVSVALIENGEQKVGVVGYPNLHFHSTEVHEDTVDRNGYGIMLSAVRGHGAYKRPMSKERLQPAVKVYNVLARTDTGQPDLVFAESMESPYIDQRLHQVVRERLGVTKPITDLWSMQAKYAALVVGGCNVMVRIPRSPEYRAYAWDHAGGMLVFEESGGMITDLDGQPFNYGRGRTLADNFGLVAAFPEFHSRVLELAQEIRERHKEEGVKDNTH
;
A
#
# COMPACT_ATOMS: atom_id res chain seq x y z
N MET A 1 19.41 45.70 48.01
CA MET A 1 19.81 44.43 48.62
C MET A 1 19.27 43.34 47.72
N ASP A 2 20.15 42.67 47.00
CA ASP A 2 19.92 41.36 46.34
C ASP A 2 19.86 40.25 47.42
N PRO A 3 19.54 38.96 47.14
CA PRO A 3 18.85 38.32 46.00
C PRO A 3 17.85 37.18 46.44
N ALA A 4 17.34 36.40 45.46
CA ALA A 4 16.81 35.02 45.50
C ALA A 4 15.28 34.81 45.62
N ASP A 5 14.63 34.51 44.49
CA ASP A 5 14.12 33.15 44.18
C ASP A 5 13.49 33.12 42.77
N ASP A 6 14.20 32.48 41.84
CA ASP A 6 13.72 32.07 40.51
C ASP A 6 12.85 30.81 40.65
N TYR A 7 11.58 30.89 40.25
CA TYR A 7 10.76 29.72 39.93
C TYR A 7 10.34 29.79 38.46
N LEU A 8 10.94 28.90 37.66
CA LEU A 8 10.48 28.50 36.33
C LEU A 8 9.04 27.94 36.41
N PRO A 9 8.11 28.29 35.52
CA PRO A 9 6.88 27.53 35.34
C PRO A 9 7.18 26.19 34.66
N ALA A 10 6.51 25.15 35.14
CA ALA A 10 6.62 23.77 34.68
C ALA A 10 6.26 23.60 33.19
N ILE A 11 6.98 22.70 32.55
CA ILE A 11 6.77 22.22 31.18
C ILE A 11 5.60 21.22 31.20
N ASP A 12 4.35 21.70 31.32
CA ASP A 12 3.15 20.85 31.19
C ASP A 12 1.97 21.50 30.41
N ASP A 13 2.11 22.75 29.93
CA ASP A 13 1.02 23.47 29.24
C ASP A 13 1.13 23.48 27.70
N LEU A 14 1.60 22.40 27.08
CA LEU A 14 1.52 22.22 25.62
C LEU A 14 0.74 20.95 25.27
N LYS A 15 -0.56 20.95 25.59
CA LYS A 15 -1.52 20.06 24.94
C LYS A 15 -1.82 20.61 23.53
N PRO A 16 -1.63 19.82 22.46
CA PRO A 16 -2.12 20.21 21.15
C PRO A 16 -3.65 20.13 21.15
N GLU A 17 -4.32 21.27 20.99
CA GLU A 17 -5.73 21.34 20.64
C GLU A 17 -5.92 20.63 19.28
N THR A 18 -6.61 19.50 19.29
CA THR A 18 -7.03 18.76 18.11
C THR A 18 -8.34 19.36 17.62
N PHE A 19 -8.26 20.18 16.57
CA PHE A 19 -9.44 20.63 15.82
C PHE A 19 -10.25 19.41 15.35
N HIS A 20 -11.48 19.31 15.85
CA HIS A 20 -12.51 18.40 15.36
C HIS A 20 -12.98 18.87 13.97
N ASP A 21 -12.84 18.01 12.97
CA ASP A 21 -13.37 18.22 11.62
C ASP A 21 -14.80 17.64 11.55
N ASP A 22 -15.81 18.49 11.75
CA ASP A 22 -17.24 18.15 11.67
C ASP A 22 -17.74 17.86 10.22
N ASN A 23 -16.85 17.83 9.21
CA ASN A 23 -17.22 17.52 7.82
C ASN A 23 -16.84 16.10 7.34
N ALA A 24 -16.31 15.24 8.22
CA ALA A 24 -15.96 13.86 7.88
C ALA A 24 -17.16 12.94 7.53
N GLY A 25 -18.40 13.43 7.64
CA GLY A 25 -19.61 12.74 7.18
C GLY A 25 -19.84 12.74 5.66
N ALA A 26 -19.03 13.47 4.87
CA ALA A 26 -19.22 13.59 3.41
C ALA A 26 -18.39 12.62 2.55
N ALA A 27 -17.46 11.87 3.15
CA ALA A 27 -16.53 10.98 2.43
C ALA A 27 -17.08 9.56 2.21
N GLU A 28 -18.04 9.10 3.02
CA GLU A 28 -18.79 7.85 2.78
C GLU A 28 -19.81 8.07 1.65
N GLY A 29 -19.37 7.87 0.41
CA GLY A 29 -20.24 7.95 -0.78
C GLY A 29 -19.58 8.47 -2.06
N LEU A 30 -18.24 8.61 -2.10
CA LEU A 30 -17.53 9.07 -3.30
C LEU A 30 -17.17 7.88 -4.21
N ASP A 31 -18.05 7.59 -5.16
CA ASP A 31 -17.85 6.59 -6.21
C ASP A 31 -16.67 6.95 -7.15
N ASP A 32 -15.55 6.22 -7.05
CA ASP A 32 -14.39 6.33 -7.94
C ASP A 32 -14.33 5.20 -8.99
N SER A 33 -15.48 4.61 -9.36
CA SER A 33 -15.56 3.53 -10.34
C SER A 33 -15.02 3.90 -11.73
N ILE A 34 -14.83 5.19 -12.02
CA ILE A 34 -14.21 5.66 -13.26
C ILE A 34 -12.82 5.03 -13.49
N GLU A 35 -12.07 4.75 -12.42
CA GLU A 35 -10.72 4.17 -12.48
C GLU A 35 -10.72 2.71 -12.96
N THR A 36 -11.88 2.06 -13.00
CA THR A 36 -12.04 0.71 -13.58
C THR A 36 -12.16 0.73 -15.10
N THR A 37 -12.43 1.91 -15.70
CA THR A 37 -12.53 2.06 -17.16
C THR A 37 -11.16 2.09 -17.83
N ASN A 38 -11.08 1.67 -19.09
CA ASN A 38 -9.81 1.69 -19.81
C ASN A 38 -9.40 3.15 -20.12
N PRO A 39 -8.15 3.54 -19.80
CA PRO A 39 -7.67 4.87 -20.11
C PRO A 39 -7.53 5.08 -21.62
N GLY A 40 -7.81 6.30 -22.05
CA GLY A 40 -7.68 6.71 -23.44
C GLY A 40 -6.22 6.74 -23.90
N LYS A 41 -6.00 6.54 -25.21
CA LYS A 41 -4.67 6.66 -25.84
C LYS A 41 -4.03 8.04 -25.63
N ALA A 42 -4.84 9.06 -25.35
CA ALA A 42 -4.37 10.41 -25.04
C ALA A 42 -3.45 10.46 -23.80
N VAL A 43 -3.65 9.59 -22.80
CA VAL A 43 -2.82 9.56 -21.59
C VAL A 43 -1.36 9.24 -21.93
N TRP A 44 -1.14 8.27 -22.82
CA TRP A 44 0.21 7.92 -23.29
C TRP A 44 0.83 9.03 -24.14
N LEU A 45 0.06 9.67 -25.01
CA LEU A 45 0.54 10.81 -25.79
C LEU A 45 0.99 11.97 -24.87
N ILE A 46 0.21 12.23 -23.82
CA ILE A 46 0.49 13.27 -22.83
C ILE A 46 1.73 12.92 -22.02
N ALA A 47 1.84 11.69 -21.51
CA ALA A 47 3.02 11.21 -20.80
C ALA A 47 4.27 11.29 -21.68
N CYS A 48 4.23 10.79 -22.92
CA CYS A 48 5.35 10.87 -23.85
C CYS A 48 5.76 12.31 -24.17
N THR A 49 4.79 13.22 -24.29
CA THR A 49 5.06 14.63 -24.53
C THR A 49 5.80 15.24 -23.34
N VAL A 50 5.24 15.09 -22.14
CA VAL A 50 5.76 15.76 -20.94
C VAL A 50 7.06 15.11 -20.45
N SER A 51 7.28 13.81 -20.67
CA SER A 51 8.55 13.14 -20.38
C SER A 51 9.74 13.60 -21.22
N MET A 52 9.53 14.44 -22.24
CA MET A 52 10.65 15.17 -22.86
C MET A 52 11.32 16.15 -21.88
N GLY A 53 10.61 16.59 -20.83
CA GLY A 53 11.20 17.33 -19.72
C GLY A 53 12.19 16.49 -18.91
N GLY A 54 11.83 15.24 -18.59
CA GLY A 54 12.77 14.27 -18.02
C GLY A 54 13.97 14.03 -18.94
N PHE A 55 13.74 13.89 -20.26
CA PHE A 55 14.82 13.80 -21.24
C PHE A 55 15.79 14.98 -21.20
N LEU A 56 15.29 16.22 -21.09
CA LEU A 56 16.12 17.43 -20.99
C LEU A 56 17.01 17.42 -19.75
N PHE A 57 16.48 16.98 -18.61
CA PHE A 57 17.25 16.82 -17.38
C PHE A 57 18.40 15.83 -17.57
N GLY A 58 18.10 14.65 -18.15
CA GLY A 58 19.10 13.65 -18.46
C GLY A 58 20.16 14.11 -19.45
N TYR A 59 19.72 14.84 -20.48
CA TYR A 59 20.58 15.39 -21.52
C TYR A 59 21.61 16.35 -20.94
N ASP A 60 21.18 17.31 -20.13
CA ASP A 60 22.09 18.28 -19.50
C ASP A 60 23.10 17.59 -18.54
N THR A 61 22.63 16.56 -17.84
CA THR A 61 23.49 15.74 -16.96
C THR A 61 24.59 15.03 -17.74
N GLY A 62 24.28 14.47 -18.92
CA GLY A 62 25.26 13.74 -19.73
C GLY A 62 26.15 14.64 -20.59
N VAL A 63 25.63 15.76 -21.11
CA VAL A 63 26.32 16.58 -22.12
C VAL A 63 27.61 17.18 -21.56
N ILE A 64 27.59 17.58 -20.29
CA ILE A 64 28.72 18.28 -19.68
C ILE A 64 29.99 17.42 -19.65
N SER A 65 29.85 16.11 -19.53
CA SER A 65 30.97 15.16 -19.50
C SER A 65 31.82 15.23 -20.77
N ALA A 66 31.20 15.20 -21.94
CA ALA A 66 31.93 15.31 -23.20
C ALA A 66 32.42 16.74 -23.46
N VAL A 67 31.64 17.74 -23.05
CA VAL A 67 31.98 19.16 -23.18
C VAL A 67 33.25 19.51 -22.40
N LEU A 68 33.40 19.05 -21.15
CA LEU A 68 34.59 19.33 -20.33
C LEU A 68 35.89 18.81 -20.96
N VAL A 69 35.84 17.67 -21.65
CA VAL A 69 37.01 17.10 -22.35
C VAL A 69 37.30 17.85 -23.66
N SER A 70 36.27 18.39 -24.31
CA SER A 70 36.38 19.00 -25.66
C SER A 70 36.56 20.54 -25.64
N LEU A 71 36.39 21.20 -24.49
CA LEU A 71 36.41 22.67 -24.36
C LEU A 71 37.79 23.30 -24.63
N GLY A 72 38.88 22.59 -24.31
CA GLY A 72 40.25 23.07 -24.54
C GLY A 72 40.51 24.48 -24.02
N THR A 73 40.80 25.42 -24.94
CA THR A 73 41.04 26.85 -24.65
C THR A 73 39.97 27.78 -25.23
N ASP A 74 38.85 27.21 -25.72
CA ASP A 74 37.81 27.93 -26.47
C ASP A 74 37.08 29.02 -25.65
N LEU A 75 37.19 28.99 -24.32
CA LEU A 75 36.62 29.98 -23.40
C LEU A 75 37.62 31.10 -23.05
N GLY A 76 38.66 31.28 -23.85
CA GLY A 76 39.69 32.30 -23.68
C GLY A 76 40.80 31.94 -22.68
N GLN A 77 40.69 30.78 -22.01
CA GLN A 77 41.70 30.25 -21.10
C GLN A 77 41.62 28.71 -21.04
N ALA A 78 42.72 28.07 -20.65
CA ALA A 78 42.70 26.66 -20.27
C ALA A 78 41.96 26.50 -18.93
N LEU A 79 41.04 25.54 -18.86
CA LEU A 79 40.22 25.35 -17.67
C LEU A 79 40.99 24.64 -16.56
N SER A 80 41.08 25.29 -15.39
CA SER A 80 41.54 24.64 -14.17
C SER A 80 40.48 23.66 -13.64
N SER A 81 40.87 22.78 -12.71
CA SER A 81 39.91 21.87 -12.05
C SER A 81 38.80 22.64 -11.33
N ASN A 82 39.13 23.78 -10.72
CA ASN A 82 38.15 24.64 -10.05
C ASN A 82 37.15 25.24 -11.07
N ASP A 83 37.59 25.56 -12.29
CA ASP A 83 36.70 26.06 -13.34
C ASP A 83 35.75 24.97 -13.83
N GLN A 84 36.24 23.74 -14.02
CA GLN A 84 35.41 22.59 -14.39
C GLN A 84 34.39 22.25 -13.28
N GLU A 85 34.83 22.32 -12.01
CA GLU A 85 33.98 22.16 -10.83
C GLU A 85 32.91 23.24 -10.75
N LEU A 86 33.25 24.50 -11.04
CA LEU A 86 32.29 25.60 -11.07
C LEU A 86 31.26 25.42 -12.20
N ILE A 87 31.69 25.14 -13.43
CA ILE A 87 30.81 24.91 -14.59
C ILE A 87 29.81 23.77 -14.30
N THR A 88 30.28 22.72 -13.63
CA THR A 88 29.47 21.54 -13.32
C THR A 88 28.48 21.83 -12.19
N SER A 89 28.98 22.27 -11.04
CA SER A 89 28.21 22.40 -9.79
C SER A 89 27.19 23.55 -9.78
N ILE A 90 27.46 24.64 -10.50
CA ILE A 90 26.55 25.81 -10.52
C ILE A 90 25.17 25.45 -11.11
N THR A 91 25.12 24.43 -11.96
CA THR A 91 23.86 23.93 -12.56
C THR A 91 22.98 23.31 -11.49
N SER A 92 23.56 22.50 -10.59
CA SER A 92 22.86 21.94 -9.44
C SER A 92 22.40 23.03 -8.47
N GLY A 93 23.17 24.13 -8.35
CA GLY A 93 22.76 25.35 -7.64
C GLY A 93 21.53 26.02 -8.26
N GLY A 94 21.52 26.17 -9.59
CA GLY A 94 20.35 26.63 -10.33
C GLY A 94 19.16 25.68 -10.16
N ALA A 95 19.38 24.37 -10.21
CA ALA A 95 18.32 23.36 -10.09
C ALA A 95 17.67 23.36 -8.70
N LEU A 96 18.46 23.56 -7.63
CA LEU A 96 17.94 23.73 -6.28
C LEU A 96 16.94 24.90 -6.21
N ILE A 97 17.34 26.06 -6.71
CA ILE A 97 16.52 27.28 -6.69
C ILE A 97 15.31 27.10 -7.62
N GLY A 98 15.52 26.55 -8.81
CA GLY A 98 14.48 26.30 -9.82
C GLY A 98 13.38 25.37 -9.28
N ALA A 99 13.75 24.27 -8.65
CA ALA A 99 12.80 23.31 -8.07
C ALA A 99 11.95 23.95 -6.96
N VAL A 100 12.56 24.73 -6.06
CA VAL A 100 11.84 25.42 -4.98
C VAL A 100 10.89 26.48 -5.54
N LEU A 101 11.36 27.34 -6.46
CA LEU A 101 10.52 28.37 -7.07
C LEU A 101 9.37 27.76 -7.87
N ALA A 102 9.62 26.71 -8.64
CA ALA A 102 8.59 26.00 -9.40
C ALA A 102 7.56 25.34 -8.48
N GLY A 103 8.01 24.69 -7.40
CA GLY A 103 7.12 24.10 -6.39
C GLY A 103 6.18 25.15 -5.77
N MET A 104 6.71 26.32 -5.37
CA MET A 104 5.92 27.39 -4.75
C MET A 104 4.96 28.09 -5.71
N THR A 105 5.31 28.20 -6.99
CA THR A 105 4.55 29.00 -7.96
C THR A 105 3.58 28.20 -8.81
N SER A 106 3.85 26.90 -9.03
CA SER A 106 3.05 26.07 -9.93
C SER A 106 1.62 25.82 -9.43
N ASP A 107 1.40 25.82 -8.11
CA ASP A 107 0.03 25.69 -7.56
C ASP A 107 -0.84 26.91 -7.88
N LYS A 108 -0.25 28.09 -8.08
CA LYS A 108 -0.95 29.34 -8.38
C LYS A 108 -1.17 29.58 -9.88
N TYR A 109 -0.22 29.17 -10.71
CA TYR A 109 -0.25 29.48 -12.15
C TYR A 109 -0.56 28.27 -13.04
N GLY A 110 -0.71 27.08 -12.44
CA GLY A 110 -0.88 25.83 -13.15
C GLY A 110 0.45 25.20 -13.56
N ARG A 111 0.39 23.92 -13.96
CA ARG A 111 1.57 23.15 -14.35
C ARG A 111 2.04 23.49 -15.76
N LYS A 112 1.11 23.77 -16.68
CA LYS A 112 1.43 24.01 -18.09
C LYS A 112 2.27 25.27 -18.29
N LEU A 113 1.96 26.35 -17.55
CA LEU A 113 2.76 27.57 -17.61
C LEU A 113 4.17 27.35 -17.07
N ALA A 114 4.30 26.59 -15.98
CA ALA A 114 5.62 26.25 -15.42
C ALA A 114 6.48 25.51 -16.45
N ILE A 115 5.93 24.51 -17.16
CA ILE A 115 6.64 23.79 -18.24
C ILE A 115 7.10 24.75 -19.36
N TYR A 116 6.27 25.71 -19.75
CA TYR A 116 6.67 26.71 -20.75
C TYR A 116 7.82 27.61 -20.28
N VAL A 117 7.76 28.05 -19.02
CA VAL A 117 8.83 28.84 -18.41
C VAL A 117 10.11 28.01 -18.34
N GLY A 118 10.02 26.74 -17.93
CA GLY A 118 11.12 25.80 -17.95
C GLY A 118 11.76 25.65 -19.32
N CYS A 119 10.95 25.42 -20.36
CA CYS A 119 11.43 25.31 -21.74
C CYS A 119 12.14 26.60 -22.21
N ALA A 120 11.58 27.77 -21.89
CA ALA A 120 12.16 29.05 -22.26
C ALA A 120 13.50 29.30 -21.55
N VAL A 121 13.55 29.05 -20.24
CA VAL A 121 14.76 29.20 -19.43
C VAL A 121 15.84 28.21 -19.88
N PHE A 122 15.47 26.95 -20.13
CA PHE A 122 16.39 25.95 -20.67
C PHE A 122 16.95 26.39 -22.02
N PHE A 123 16.07 26.80 -22.96
CA PHE A 123 16.49 27.29 -24.28
C PHE A 123 17.47 28.48 -24.20
N VAL A 124 17.16 29.48 -23.39
CA VAL A 124 18.02 30.66 -23.19
C VAL A 124 19.37 30.24 -22.60
N GLY A 125 19.36 29.39 -21.58
CA GLY A 125 20.59 28.89 -20.97
C GLY A 125 21.45 28.09 -21.96
N THR A 126 20.84 27.22 -22.77
CA THR A 126 21.52 26.47 -23.83
C THR A 126 22.10 27.41 -24.89
N ALA A 127 21.37 28.44 -25.32
CA ALA A 127 21.86 29.41 -26.29
C ALA A 127 23.06 30.21 -25.75
N LEU A 128 23.01 30.61 -24.47
CA LEU A 128 24.12 31.31 -23.80
C LEU A 128 25.38 30.44 -23.73
N GLN A 129 25.23 29.15 -23.44
CA GLN A 129 26.35 28.19 -23.39
C GLN A 129 26.92 27.90 -24.79
N ALA A 130 26.07 27.61 -25.77
CA ALA A 130 26.50 27.30 -27.14
C ALA A 130 27.27 28.48 -27.79
N THR A 131 26.93 29.71 -27.41
CA THR A 131 27.59 30.94 -27.87
C THR A 131 28.67 31.45 -26.91
N ALA A 132 29.10 30.66 -25.93
CA ALA A 132 30.06 31.09 -24.92
C ALA A 132 31.48 31.26 -25.48
N PHE A 133 32.09 32.43 -25.27
CA PHE A 133 33.51 32.69 -25.57
C PHE A 133 34.32 33.02 -24.31
N SER A 134 33.68 33.00 -23.14
CA SER A 134 34.31 33.23 -21.85
C SER A 134 33.77 32.26 -20.80
N LEU A 135 34.57 31.96 -19.77
CA LEU A 135 34.15 31.15 -18.63
C LEU A 135 32.90 31.73 -17.95
N ALA A 136 32.85 33.06 -17.75
CA ALA A 136 31.72 33.71 -17.10
C ALA A 136 30.39 33.48 -17.86
N GLN A 137 30.42 33.60 -19.20
CA GLN A 137 29.24 33.35 -20.02
C GLN A 137 28.79 31.87 -19.94
N MET A 138 29.75 30.94 -19.95
CA MET A 138 29.46 29.52 -19.75
C MET A 138 28.80 29.26 -18.39
N VAL A 139 29.37 29.81 -17.30
CA VAL A 139 28.84 29.66 -15.94
C VAL A 139 27.44 30.26 -15.79
N VAL A 140 27.19 31.44 -16.36
CA VAL A 140 25.85 32.04 -16.38
C VAL A 140 24.87 31.17 -17.15
N GLY A 141 25.27 30.67 -18.32
CA GLY A 141 24.43 29.77 -19.11
C GLY A 141 24.10 28.46 -18.39
N ARG A 142 25.06 27.89 -17.64
CA ARG A 142 24.88 26.70 -16.79
C ARG A 142 23.94 26.96 -15.62
N LEU A 143 24.07 28.10 -14.94
CA LEU A 143 23.14 28.51 -13.89
C LEU A 143 21.70 28.64 -14.42
N VAL A 144 21.54 29.27 -15.59
CA VAL A 144 20.23 29.48 -16.23
C VAL A 144 19.61 28.14 -16.65
N VAL A 145 20.36 27.24 -17.29
CA VAL A 145 19.84 25.88 -17.57
C VAL A 145 19.49 25.14 -16.28
N GLY A 146 20.28 25.32 -15.22
CA GLY A 146 19.99 24.77 -13.90
C GLY A 146 18.58 25.10 -13.42
N PHE A 147 18.13 26.35 -13.54
CA PHE A 147 16.74 26.71 -13.18
C PHE A 147 15.69 25.90 -13.96
N GLY A 148 15.90 25.68 -15.26
CA GLY A 148 15.02 24.87 -16.09
C GLY A 148 15.06 23.38 -15.72
N VAL A 149 16.25 22.85 -15.41
CA VAL A 149 16.41 21.46 -14.94
C VAL A 149 15.68 21.23 -13.62
N GLY A 150 15.83 22.14 -12.67
CA GLY A 150 15.14 22.06 -11.37
C GLY A 150 13.63 22.16 -11.49
N GLU A 151 13.13 23.07 -12.34
CA GLU A 151 11.71 23.18 -12.66
C GLU A 151 11.17 21.88 -13.27
N ALA A 152 11.84 21.34 -14.29
CA ALA A 152 11.44 20.11 -14.95
C ALA A 152 11.40 18.94 -13.97
N ALA A 153 12.43 18.78 -13.13
CA ALA A 153 12.50 17.73 -12.12
C ALA A 153 11.37 17.79 -11.08
N MET A 154 10.78 18.98 -10.85
CA MET A 154 9.66 19.17 -9.93
C MET A 154 8.30 19.02 -10.63
N ILE A 155 8.12 19.65 -11.79
CA ILE A 155 6.79 19.83 -12.41
C ILE A 155 6.41 18.68 -13.34
N VAL A 156 7.35 18.11 -14.08
CA VAL A 156 7.10 17.00 -15.02
C VAL A 156 6.49 15.77 -14.33
N PRO A 157 7.10 15.20 -13.27
CA PRO A 157 6.52 14.05 -12.58
C PRO A 157 5.19 14.38 -11.91
N LEU A 158 5.03 15.61 -11.40
CA LEU A 158 3.78 16.08 -10.80
C LEU A 158 2.65 16.17 -11.82
N TYR A 159 2.92 16.73 -12.99
CA TYR A 159 1.96 16.81 -14.09
C TYR A 159 1.54 15.41 -14.55
N ILE A 160 2.49 14.50 -14.74
CA ILE A 160 2.20 13.11 -15.09
C ILE A 160 1.35 12.44 -14.00
N GLY A 161 1.69 12.65 -12.73
CA GLY A 161 0.97 12.07 -11.59
C GLY A 161 -0.48 12.54 -11.46
N GLU A 162 -0.73 13.83 -11.72
CA GLU A 162 -2.08 14.44 -11.68
C GLU A 162 -2.93 14.10 -12.93
N MET A 163 -2.30 13.71 -14.04
CA MET A 163 -2.96 13.28 -15.27
C MET A 163 -3.20 11.78 -15.34
N ALA A 164 -2.39 10.99 -14.64
CA ALA A 164 -2.41 9.55 -14.73
C ALA A 164 -3.59 8.93 -13.97
N PRO A 165 -4.27 7.92 -14.55
CA PRO A 165 -5.17 7.04 -13.80
C PRO A 165 -4.44 6.40 -12.62
N ALA A 166 -5.13 6.22 -11.50
CA ALA A 166 -4.53 5.74 -10.25
C ALA A 166 -3.75 4.43 -10.44
N ARG A 167 -4.31 3.47 -11.20
CA ARG A 167 -3.69 2.16 -11.48
C ARG A 167 -2.38 2.24 -12.29
N PHE A 168 -2.22 3.27 -13.12
CA PHE A 168 -1.06 3.41 -14.01
C PHE A 168 -0.11 4.54 -13.59
N ARG A 169 -0.46 5.34 -12.57
CA ARG A 169 0.30 6.50 -12.09
C ARG A 169 1.78 6.19 -11.87
N GLY A 170 2.07 5.15 -11.07
CA GLY A 170 3.45 4.74 -10.79
C GLY A 170 4.23 4.42 -12.07
N ARG A 171 3.63 3.68 -13.01
CA ARG A 171 4.27 3.28 -14.28
C ARG A 171 4.59 4.46 -15.20
N LEU A 172 3.75 5.49 -15.20
CA LEU A 172 3.96 6.68 -16.04
C LEU A 172 5.02 7.62 -15.45
N ILE A 173 5.06 7.79 -14.13
CA ILE A 173 6.15 8.53 -13.46
C ILE A 173 7.49 7.80 -13.67
N VAL A 174 7.46 6.47 -13.60
CA VAL A 174 8.59 5.61 -13.92
C VAL A 174 9.09 5.82 -15.36
N PHE A 175 8.17 5.91 -16.33
CA PHE A 175 8.52 6.13 -17.72
C PHE A 175 9.28 7.46 -17.91
N ASP A 176 8.91 8.50 -17.17
CA ASP A 176 9.66 9.77 -17.15
C ASP A 176 11.11 9.59 -16.68
N ASN A 177 11.34 8.82 -15.62
CA ASN A 177 12.69 8.52 -15.13
C ASN A 177 13.52 7.73 -16.18
N ILE A 178 12.88 6.83 -16.94
CA ILE A 178 13.54 6.16 -18.07
C ILE A 178 13.92 7.20 -19.14
N CYS A 179 13.07 8.20 -19.41
CA CYS A 179 13.40 9.28 -20.33
C CYS A 179 14.60 10.12 -19.86
N VAL A 180 14.79 10.32 -18.55
CA VAL A 180 16.02 10.94 -17.98
C VAL A 180 17.25 10.13 -18.36
N THR A 181 17.30 8.85 -18.01
CA THR A 181 18.47 8.01 -18.32
C THR A 181 18.70 7.86 -19.84
N PHE A 182 17.63 7.86 -20.63
CA PHE A 182 17.71 7.88 -22.09
C PHE A 182 18.30 9.19 -22.63
N GLY A 183 17.90 10.34 -22.08
CA GLY A 183 18.48 11.64 -22.41
C GLY A 183 19.97 11.70 -22.15
N GLN A 184 20.42 11.11 -21.04
CA GLN A 184 21.82 11.01 -20.69
C GLN A 184 22.61 10.11 -21.67
N LEU A 185 22.04 8.97 -22.07
CA LEU A 185 22.64 8.09 -23.08
C LEU A 185 22.79 8.81 -24.44
N ILE A 186 21.76 9.54 -24.88
CA ILE A 186 21.83 10.31 -26.12
C ILE A 186 22.87 11.44 -26.02
N ALA A 187 22.98 12.10 -24.88
CA ALA A 187 23.99 13.14 -24.67
C ALA A 187 25.43 12.58 -24.76
N TYR A 188 25.71 11.40 -24.18
CA TYR A 188 27.02 10.76 -24.35
C TYR A 188 27.28 10.33 -25.79
N ALA A 189 26.26 9.80 -26.49
CA ALA A 189 26.40 9.40 -27.89
C ALA A 189 26.71 10.60 -28.80
N LEU A 190 26.01 11.73 -28.62
CA LEU A 190 26.31 12.95 -29.34
C LEU A 190 27.67 13.53 -28.94
N GLY A 191 28.00 13.49 -27.64
CA GLY A 191 29.31 13.88 -27.13
C GLY A 191 30.44 13.15 -27.87
N ALA A 192 30.36 11.82 -27.99
CA ALA A 192 31.30 11.00 -28.76
C ALA A 192 31.28 11.36 -30.26
N ALA A 193 30.11 11.50 -30.87
CA ALA A 193 29.97 11.80 -32.30
C ALA A 193 30.57 13.17 -32.69
N PHE A 194 30.48 14.17 -31.81
CA PHE A 194 31.00 15.51 -32.04
C PHE A 194 32.38 15.76 -31.43
N THR A 195 33.02 14.78 -30.78
CA THR A 195 34.31 14.98 -30.08
C THR A 195 35.40 15.49 -31.02
N ASP A 196 35.52 14.90 -32.21
CA ASP A 196 36.55 15.26 -33.19
C ASP A 196 36.13 16.39 -34.15
N VAL A 197 34.91 16.91 -34.00
CA VAL A 197 34.38 18.00 -34.83
C VAL A 197 34.91 19.33 -34.29
N HIS A 198 35.40 20.20 -35.17
CA HIS A 198 35.85 21.54 -34.78
C HIS A 198 34.71 22.33 -34.09
N GLN A 199 34.95 22.77 -32.85
CA GLN A 199 33.93 23.40 -31.98
C GLN A 199 32.72 22.49 -31.73
N GLY A 200 32.93 21.17 -31.77
CA GLY A 200 31.93 20.10 -31.60
C GLY A 200 31.04 20.27 -30.38
N TRP A 201 31.63 20.64 -29.25
CA TRP A 201 30.95 20.84 -27.97
C TRP A 201 29.81 21.88 -28.05
N ARG A 202 29.94 22.91 -28.90
CA ARG A 202 28.89 23.92 -29.11
C ARG A 202 27.66 23.31 -29.76
N TYR A 203 27.86 22.43 -30.73
CA TYR A 203 26.76 21.71 -31.40
C TYR A 203 26.10 20.73 -30.43
N THR A 204 26.87 20.01 -29.63
CA THR A 204 26.32 19.11 -28.62
C THR A 204 25.46 19.89 -27.62
N ILE A 205 25.90 21.04 -27.13
CA ILE A 205 25.05 21.89 -26.28
C ILE A 205 23.82 22.39 -27.05
N ALA A 206 24.00 22.94 -28.26
CA ALA A 206 22.91 23.52 -29.04
C ALA A 206 21.81 22.52 -29.42
N ILE A 207 22.15 21.26 -29.68
CA ILE A 207 21.17 20.19 -29.94
C ILE A 207 20.26 19.95 -28.73
N GLY A 208 20.75 20.21 -27.51
CA GLY A 208 19.94 20.17 -26.28
C GLY A 208 18.75 21.13 -26.28
N ALA A 209 18.73 22.15 -27.15
CA ALA A 209 17.57 23.04 -27.31
C ALA A 209 16.41 22.37 -28.06
N VAL A 210 16.67 21.33 -28.87
CA VAL A 210 15.66 20.70 -29.74
C VAL A 210 14.52 20.07 -28.93
N PRO A 211 14.76 19.26 -27.89
CA PRO A 211 13.67 18.69 -27.09
C PRO A 211 12.88 19.77 -26.33
N ALA A 212 13.50 20.88 -25.92
CA ALA A 212 12.81 22.00 -25.27
C ALA A 212 11.86 22.73 -26.22
N ILE A 213 12.31 22.98 -27.46
CA ILE A 213 11.45 23.54 -28.52
C ILE A 213 10.33 22.57 -28.86
N ALA A 214 10.65 21.27 -29.00
CA ALA A 214 9.66 20.25 -29.28
C ALA A 214 8.61 20.18 -28.16
N LEU A 215 9.02 20.25 -26.89
CA LEU A 215 8.13 20.24 -25.74
C LEU A 215 7.21 21.44 -25.74
N ALA A 216 7.77 22.64 -25.91
CA ALA A 216 6.97 23.86 -26.03
C ALA A 216 5.98 23.80 -27.22
N ALA A 217 6.39 23.20 -28.34
CA ALA A 217 5.55 23.08 -29.54
C ALA A 217 4.43 22.04 -29.41
N THR A 218 4.64 20.96 -28.67
CA THR A 218 3.65 19.89 -28.46
C THR A 218 2.78 20.10 -27.23
N MET A 219 3.21 20.92 -26.26
CA MET A 219 2.45 21.24 -25.06
C MET A 219 1.03 21.83 -25.31
N PRO A 220 0.73 22.54 -26.43
CA PRO A 220 -0.64 22.91 -26.78
C PRO A 220 -1.60 21.72 -26.90
N LEU A 221 -1.11 20.52 -27.27
CA LEU A 221 -1.89 19.29 -27.37
C LEU A 221 -2.26 18.73 -25.99
N CYS A 222 -1.49 19.08 -24.96
CA CYS A 222 -1.68 18.66 -23.58
C CYS A 222 -2.61 19.65 -22.84
N PRO A 223 -3.66 19.18 -22.15
CA PRO A 223 -4.52 20.03 -21.33
C PRO A 223 -3.83 20.45 -20.02
N GLU A 224 -4.46 21.29 -19.22
CA GLU A 224 -4.04 21.46 -17.81
C GLU A 224 -4.56 20.27 -16.97
N THR A 225 -3.94 19.98 -15.83
CA THR A 225 -4.31 18.83 -15.00
C THR A 225 -5.72 18.98 -14.39
N PRO A 226 -6.52 17.89 -14.27
CA PRO A 226 -7.85 17.96 -13.65
C PRO A 226 -7.81 18.56 -12.26
N ARG A 227 -6.80 18.20 -11.46
CA ARG A 227 -6.60 18.71 -10.10
C ARG A 227 -6.41 20.23 -10.09
N GLN A 228 -5.58 20.77 -10.97
CA GLN A 228 -5.37 22.21 -11.09
C GLN A 228 -6.59 22.97 -11.59
N LEU A 229 -7.35 22.38 -12.52
CA LEU A 229 -8.58 23.00 -13.01
C LEU A 229 -9.64 23.07 -11.90
N ILE A 230 -9.79 22.02 -11.09
CA ILE A 230 -10.75 21.98 -9.98
C ILE A 230 -10.32 22.94 -8.85
N SER A 231 -9.02 23.02 -8.52
CA SER A 231 -8.53 23.95 -7.50
C SER A 231 -8.76 25.43 -7.87
N HIS A 232 -8.82 25.74 -9.18
CA HIS A 232 -9.14 27.08 -9.70
C HIS A 232 -10.63 27.28 -10.03
N GLY A 233 -11.51 26.36 -9.62
CA GLY A 233 -12.96 26.45 -9.86
C GLY A 233 -13.39 26.29 -11.32
N ARG A 234 -12.52 25.73 -12.19
CA ARG A 234 -12.78 25.50 -13.63
C ARG A 234 -13.29 24.08 -13.90
N ASP A 235 -14.35 23.69 -13.21
CA ASP A 235 -14.88 22.32 -13.21
C ASP A 235 -15.29 21.82 -14.59
N ASP A 236 -15.88 22.67 -15.43
CA ASP A 236 -16.31 22.26 -16.78
C ASP A 236 -15.14 21.98 -17.71
N GLU A 237 -13.98 22.61 -17.48
CA GLU A 237 -12.75 22.26 -18.16
C GLU A 237 -12.20 20.94 -17.62
N ALA A 238 -12.21 20.75 -16.30
CA ALA A 238 -11.81 19.50 -15.66
C ALA A 238 -12.62 18.31 -16.19
N LYS A 239 -13.96 18.44 -16.35
CA LYS A 239 -14.82 17.42 -16.98
C LYS A 239 -14.33 17.03 -18.37
N ARG A 240 -13.97 18.01 -19.21
CA ARG A 240 -13.45 17.77 -20.56
C ARG A 240 -12.12 17.03 -20.54
N VAL A 241 -11.24 17.35 -19.59
CA VAL A 241 -9.95 16.67 -19.43
C VAL A 241 -10.14 15.24 -18.92
N ILE A 242 -10.96 15.04 -17.90
CA ILE A 242 -11.28 13.71 -17.35
C ILE A 242 -11.89 12.82 -18.44
N ARG A 243 -12.78 13.33 -19.30
CA ARG A 243 -13.30 12.59 -20.46
C ARG A 243 -12.23 12.22 -21.50
N LYS A 244 -11.16 13.02 -21.65
CA LYS A 244 -10.02 12.64 -22.51
C LYS A 244 -9.18 11.54 -21.90
N ILE A 245 -9.04 11.53 -20.57
CA ILE A 245 -8.31 10.51 -19.81
C ILE A 245 -9.12 9.20 -19.79
N PHE A 246 -10.43 9.27 -19.57
CA PHE A 246 -11.36 8.16 -19.47
C PHE A 246 -12.49 8.29 -20.52
N PRO A 247 -12.23 7.95 -21.80
CA PRO A 247 -13.19 8.15 -22.88
C PRO A 247 -14.43 7.25 -22.79
N GLN A 248 -14.37 6.17 -22.01
CA GLN A 248 -15.47 5.24 -21.78
C GLN A 248 -16.29 5.56 -20.52
N ALA A 249 -15.93 6.60 -19.77
CA ALA A 249 -16.61 6.96 -18.53
C ALA A 249 -18.00 7.54 -18.79
N THR A 250 -18.97 7.14 -17.96
CA THR A 250 -20.30 7.76 -17.95
C THR A 250 -20.25 9.18 -17.38
N GLU A 251 -21.28 9.97 -17.65
CA GLU A 251 -21.34 11.34 -17.10
C GLU A 251 -21.34 11.35 -15.58
N GLN A 252 -22.01 10.39 -14.95
CA GLN A 252 -22.02 10.23 -13.51
C GLN A 252 -20.63 9.93 -12.93
N GLN A 253 -19.88 9.02 -13.57
CA GLN A 253 -18.51 8.69 -13.17
C GLN A 253 -17.56 9.89 -13.24
N VAL A 254 -17.69 10.73 -14.28
CA VAL A 254 -16.89 11.95 -14.42
C VAL A 254 -17.21 12.95 -13.31
N VAL A 255 -18.49 13.14 -12.98
CA VAL A 255 -18.92 14.04 -11.89
C VAL A 255 -18.44 13.53 -10.54
N ASN A 256 -18.56 12.23 -10.29
CA ASN A 256 -18.09 11.63 -9.04
C ASN A 256 -16.57 11.76 -8.90
N LYS A 257 -15.79 11.58 -9.99
CA LYS A 257 -14.35 11.83 -9.99
C LYS A 257 -13.98 13.27 -9.61
N ILE A 258 -14.74 14.25 -10.09
CA ILE A 258 -14.53 15.65 -9.71
C ILE A 258 -14.78 15.86 -8.22
N ARG A 259 -15.84 15.25 -7.66
CA ARG A 259 -16.09 15.29 -6.22
C ARG A 259 -14.94 14.66 -5.42
N VAL A 260 -14.41 13.51 -5.86
CA VAL A 260 -13.24 12.86 -5.23
C VAL A 260 -12.03 13.80 -5.22
N VAL A 261 -11.70 14.40 -6.37
CA VAL A 261 -10.54 15.28 -6.48
C VAL A 261 -10.74 16.58 -5.67
N ARG A 262 -11.95 17.14 -5.67
CA ARG A 262 -12.32 18.31 -4.87
C ARG A 262 -12.17 18.01 -3.37
N HIS A 263 -12.70 16.89 -2.90
CA HIS A 263 -12.57 16.47 -1.52
C HIS A 263 -11.10 16.32 -1.12
N SER A 264 -10.26 15.70 -1.96
CA SER A 264 -8.82 15.59 -1.72
C SER A 264 -8.12 16.95 -1.63
N ILE A 265 -8.55 17.95 -2.42
CA ILE A 265 -8.01 19.31 -2.34
C ILE A 265 -8.46 19.99 -1.05
N GLU A 266 -9.73 19.86 -0.68
CA GLU A 266 -10.31 20.44 0.53
C GLU A 266 -9.70 19.84 1.81
N GLU A 267 -9.43 18.53 1.83
CA GLU A 267 -8.74 17.84 2.92
C GLU A 267 -7.29 18.31 3.10
N VAL A 268 -6.55 18.46 2.00
CA VAL A 268 -5.19 19.03 2.04
C VAL A 268 -5.24 20.51 2.46
N ALA A 269 -6.25 21.26 2.02
CA ALA A 269 -6.42 22.65 2.43
C ALA A 269 -6.77 22.74 3.93
N ALA A 270 -7.71 21.94 4.43
CA ALA A 270 -8.12 21.91 5.83
C ALA A 270 -6.98 21.47 6.76
N SER A 271 -6.21 20.46 6.37
CA SER A 271 -5.05 19.97 7.15
C SER A 271 -3.93 21.01 7.30
N VAL A 272 -3.90 22.05 6.45
CA VAL A 272 -2.87 23.11 6.38
C VAL A 272 -3.41 24.52 6.73
N SER A 273 -4.72 24.76 6.59
CA SER A 273 -5.42 26.06 6.60
C SER A 273 -5.01 26.99 7.75
N ASP A 274 -4.88 26.45 8.96
CA ASP A 274 -4.59 27.23 10.16
C ASP A 274 -3.13 27.10 10.65
N LYS A 275 -2.28 26.40 9.89
CA LYS A 275 -0.91 26.05 10.30
C LYS A 275 0.13 26.85 9.52
N SER A 276 0.69 27.87 10.16
CA SER A 276 1.83 28.62 9.65
C SER A 276 3.00 27.70 9.26
N LEU A 277 3.76 28.08 8.22
CA LEU A 277 5.01 27.41 7.82
C LEU A 277 5.97 27.21 9.02
N TRP A 278 5.98 28.16 9.95
CA TRP A 278 6.80 28.05 11.17
C TRP A 278 6.32 26.93 12.11
N TRP A 279 5.00 26.73 12.22
CA TRP A 279 4.44 25.60 12.97
C TRP A 279 4.82 24.27 12.31
N GLN A 280 4.72 24.17 10.98
CA GLN A 280 5.09 22.96 10.24
C GLN A 280 6.58 22.64 10.42
N MET A 281 7.46 23.65 10.34
CA MET A 281 8.88 23.49 10.64
C MET A 281 9.10 23.01 12.08
N LYS A 282 8.45 23.63 13.06
CA LYS A 282 8.54 23.20 14.47
C LYS A 282 8.13 21.73 14.59
N GLN A 283 6.96 21.35 14.08
CA GLN A 283 6.46 19.98 14.13
C GLN A 283 7.38 18.96 13.44
N LEU A 284 7.97 19.33 12.32
CA LEU A 284 8.86 18.44 11.57
C LEU A 284 10.17 18.15 12.33
N PHE A 285 10.70 19.14 13.06
CA PHE A 285 11.97 19.00 13.78
C PHE A 285 11.83 18.68 15.28
N THR A 286 10.70 18.98 15.92
CA THR A 286 10.50 18.73 17.37
C THR A 286 9.74 17.45 17.67
N VAL A 287 8.90 16.94 16.76
CA VAL A 287 8.22 15.67 16.95
C VAL A 287 9.16 14.53 16.57
N GLY A 288 9.50 13.67 17.53
CA GLY A 288 10.48 12.60 17.33
C GLY A 288 10.15 11.66 16.16
N ALA A 289 8.88 11.34 15.93
CA ALA A 289 8.47 10.48 14.81
C ALA A 289 8.70 11.15 13.46
N ASN A 290 8.30 12.42 13.32
CA ASN A 290 8.48 13.20 12.09
C ASN A 290 9.96 13.42 11.79
N LEU A 291 10.76 13.71 12.83
CA LEU A 291 12.20 13.87 12.69
C LEU A 291 12.88 12.57 12.24
N ARG A 292 12.48 11.42 12.77
CA ARG A 292 13.01 10.11 12.34
C ARG A 292 12.61 9.79 10.89
N ALA A 293 11.36 10.01 10.52
CA ALA A 293 10.90 9.84 9.13
C ALA A 293 11.65 10.76 8.16
N LEU A 294 11.82 12.04 8.51
CA LEU A 294 12.60 13.00 7.73
C LEU A 294 14.08 12.57 7.62
N ALA A 295 14.68 12.16 8.74
CA ALA A 295 16.05 11.70 8.78
C ALA A 295 16.25 10.47 7.89
N THR A 296 15.33 9.51 7.90
CA THR A 296 15.39 8.35 7.01
C THR A 296 15.28 8.75 5.54
N ALA A 297 14.30 9.57 5.18
CA ALA A 297 14.13 10.05 3.80
C ALA A 297 15.37 10.79 3.29
N CYS A 298 15.82 11.81 4.04
CA CYS A 298 16.96 12.64 3.66
C CYS A 298 18.28 11.86 3.69
N SER A 299 18.46 10.87 4.58
CA SER A 299 19.69 10.08 4.62
C SER A 299 19.84 9.19 3.40
N ILE A 300 18.77 8.54 2.94
CA ILE A 300 18.81 7.74 1.70
C ILE A 300 19.05 8.64 0.48
N MET A 301 18.44 9.83 0.46
CA MET A 301 18.74 10.83 -0.56
C MET A 301 20.18 11.31 -0.51
N ALA A 302 20.72 11.58 0.67
CA ALA A 302 22.12 11.96 0.83
C ALA A 302 23.06 10.85 0.36
N VAL A 303 22.79 9.58 0.69
CA VAL A 303 23.58 8.44 0.19
C VAL A 303 23.49 8.31 -1.33
N SER A 304 22.32 8.55 -1.93
CA SER A 304 22.14 8.50 -3.39
C SER A 304 23.01 9.54 -4.11
N GLN A 305 23.23 10.70 -3.50
CA GLN A 305 24.05 11.76 -4.07
C GLN A 305 25.52 11.62 -3.66
N LEU A 306 25.80 11.67 -2.35
CA LEU A 306 27.15 11.62 -1.76
C LEU A 306 27.90 10.32 -2.08
N GLY A 307 27.20 9.26 -2.48
CA GLY A 307 27.80 8.04 -3.04
C GLY A 307 28.53 8.27 -4.38
N GLY A 308 28.51 9.48 -4.94
CA GLY A 308 29.35 9.90 -6.06
C GLY A 308 28.76 9.64 -7.44
N PHE A 309 27.48 9.24 -7.53
CA PHE A 309 26.88 8.83 -8.80
C PHE A 309 26.83 9.96 -9.82
N ASN A 310 26.25 11.10 -9.45
CA ASN A 310 26.11 12.25 -10.36
C ASN A 310 27.47 12.83 -10.74
N THR A 311 28.42 12.88 -9.80
CA THR A 311 29.81 13.23 -10.09
C THR A 311 30.44 12.31 -11.13
N LEU A 312 30.26 10.98 -10.99
CA LEU A 312 30.73 10.03 -11.99
C LEU A 312 30.08 10.30 -13.36
N MET A 313 28.80 10.68 -13.40
CA MET A 313 28.11 10.99 -14.66
C MET A 313 28.66 12.27 -15.31
N TYR A 314 28.89 13.33 -14.53
CA TYR A 314 29.42 14.61 -15.02
C TYR A 314 30.87 14.53 -15.47
N TYR A 315 31.70 13.72 -14.80
CA TYR A 315 33.13 13.63 -15.08
C TYR A 315 33.53 12.30 -15.73
N SER A 316 32.59 11.53 -16.30
CA SER A 316 32.88 10.19 -16.84
C SER A 316 33.96 10.22 -17.93
N ALA A 317 33.84 11.11 -18.91
CA ALA A 317 34.80 11.23 -19.99
C ALA A 317 36.14 11.78 -19.48
N THR A 318 36.12 12.73 -18.54
CA THR A 318 37.33 13.20 -17.86
C THR A 318 38.04 12.04 -17.16
N LEU A 319 37.31 11.22 -16.40
CA LEU A 319 37.88 10.08 -15.67
C LEU A 319 38.46 9.02 -16.60
N PHE A 320 37.77 8.65 -17.67
CA PHE A 320 38.31 7.67 -18.62
C PHE A 320 39.49 8.22 -19.43
N SER A 321 39.52 9.54 -19.68
CA SER A 321 40.69 10.19 -20.27
C SER A 321 41.90 10.12 -19.34
N LEU A 322 41.69 10.31 -18.03
CA LEU A 322 42.74 10.17 -17.00
C LEU A 322 43.29 8.74 -16.90
N VAL A 323 42.47 7.73 -17.18
CA VAL A 323 42.85 6.31 -17.10
C VAL A 323 43.48 5.78 -18.41
N GLY A 324 43.56 6.62 -19.44
CA GLY A 324 44.28 6.34 -20.68
C GLY A 324 43.43 5.80 -21.84
N PHE A 325 42.10 5.92 -21.78
CA PHE A 325 41.25 5.54 -22.91
C PHE A 325 41.34 6.56 -24.05
N ASN A 326 41.74 6.09 -25.24
CA ASN A 326 41.89 6.94 -26.44
C ASN A 326 40.58 7.63 -26.88
N GLN A 327 39.42 7.01 -26.63
CA GLN A 327 38.10 7.57 -26.92
C GLN A 327 37.23 7.62 -25.65
N ALA A 328 37.64 8.42 -24.67
CA ALA A 328 36.98 8.51 -23.37
C ALA A 328 35.50 8.94 -23.44
N THR A 329 35.14 9.78 -24.41
CA THR A 329 33.74 10.18 -24.68
C THR A 329 32.91 9.01 -25.19
N ALA A 330 33.48 8.12 -26.02
CA ALA A 330 32.80 6.90 -26.48
C ALA A 330 32.60 5.88 -25.34
N VAL A 331 33.56 5.76 -24.42
CA VAL A 331 33.42 4.88 -23.24
C VAL A 331 32.27 5.34 -22.33
N SER A 332 31.99 6.65 -22.28
CA SER A 332 30.86 7.20 -21.51
C SER A 332 29.48 6.73 -22.05
N ILE A 333 29.38 6.27 -23.30
CA ILE A 333 28.17 5.64 -23.84
C ILE A 333 27.84 4.37 -23.04
N VAL A 334 28.85 3.58 -22.66
CA VAL A 334 28.66 2.35 -21.86
C VAL A 334 28.10 2.70 -20.48
N VAL A 335 28.57 3.80 -19.89
CA VAL A 335 28.06 4.33 -18.61
C VAL A 335 26.57 4.70 -18.74
N GLY A 336 26.21 5.52 -19.75
CA GLY A 336 24.81 5.89 -19.99
C GLY A 336 23.91 4.70 -20.33
N ALA A 337 24.41 3.75 -21.13
CA ALA A 337 23.66 2.56 -21.52
C ALA A 337 23.40 1.64 -20.32
N THR A 338 24.39 1.51 -19.43
CA THR A 338 24.22 0.75 -18.18
C THR A 338 23.15 1.39 -17.31
N ASN A 339 23.18 2.71 -17.12
CA ASN A 339 22.17 3.44 -16.36
C ASN A 339 20.75 3.22 -16.94
N PHE A 340 20.61 3.35 -18.26
CA PHE A 340 19.35 3.14 -18.96
C PHE A 340 18.83 1.70 -18.84
N VAL A 341 19.68 0.69 -19.09
CA VAL A 341 19.27 -0.73 -19.07
C VAL A 341 18.93 -1.19 -17.65
N PHE A 342 19.75 -0.84 -16.66
CA PHE A 342 19.54 -1.26 -15.28
C PHE A 342 18.51 -0.42 -14.52
N GLY A 343 17.96 0.63 -15.15
CA GLY A 343 16.72 1.27 -14.69
C GLY A 343 15.49 0.36 -14.83
N PHE A 344 15.44 -0.53 -15.83
CA PHE A 344 14.28 -1.41 -16.06
C PHE A 344 14.00 -2.46 -14.95
N PRO A 345 15.01 -3.18 -14.43
CA PRO A 345 14.83 -4.15 -13.34
C PRO A 345 14.13 -3.59 -12.10
N ASN A 346 14.36 -2.33 -11.75
CA ASN A 346 13.70 -1.69 -10.62
C ASN A 346 12.17 -1.82 -10.71
N PHE A 347 11.60 -1.73 -11.93
CA PHE A 347 10.15 -1.81 -12.16
C PHE A 347 9.55 -3.20 -11.98
N ALA A 348 10.34 -4.26 -12.15
CA ALA A 348 9.85 -5.63 -11.98
C ALA A 348 9.96 -6.11 -10.53
N PHE A 349 10.87 -5.52 -9.75
CA PHE A 349 11.31 -6.10 -8.48
C PHE A 349 10.93 -5.28 -7.24
N ILE A 350 10.74 -3.96 -7.36
CA ILE A 350 10.42 -3.11 -6.21
C ILE A 350 9.11 -3.52 -5.51
N ASP A 351 8.08 -3.84 -6.30
CA ASP A 351 6.77 -4.27 -5.79
C ASP A 351 6.76 -5.72 -5.30
N ARG A 352 7.80 -6.51 -5.58
CA ARG A 352 7.87 -7.94 -5.20
C ARG A 352 8.72 -8.20 -3.97
N PHE A 353 9.82 -7.46 -3.79
CA PHE A 353 10.84 -7.76 -2.78
C PHE A 353 10.88 -6.75 -1.62
N GLY A 354 10.12 -5.66 -1.70
CA GLY A 354 10.13 -4.59 -0.70
C GLY A 354 11.32 -3.63 -0.86
N ARG A 355 11.19 -2.43 -0.32
CA ARG A 355 12.14 -1.33 -0.55
C ARG A 355 13.42 -1.50 0.29
N ARG A 356 13.30 -2.00 1.52
CA ARG A 356 14.44 -2.21 2.43
C ARG A 356 15.38 -3.27 1.88
N SER A 357 14.84 -4.40 1.44
CA SER A 357 15.62 -5.51 0.87
C SER A 357 16.41 -5.07 -0.36
N MET A 358 15.80 -4.27 -1.24
CA MET A 358 16.49 -3.72 -2.41
C MET A 358 17.62 -2.76 -2.02
N LEU A 359 17.41 -1.86 -1.06
CA LEU A 359 18.46 -0.96 -0.56
C LEU A 359 19.63 -1.71 0.08
N LEU A 360 19.37 -2.78 0.85
CA LEU A 360 20.42 -3.59 1.48
C LEU A 360 21.36 -4.24 0.46
N ILE A 361 20.83 -4.68 -0.68
CA ILE A 361 21.62 -5.29 -1.75
C ILE A 361 22.32 -4.21 -2.58
N THR A 362 21.59 -3.18 -3.00
CA THR A 362 22.07 -2.18 -3.94
C THR A 362 23.12 -1.25 -3.32
N VAL A 363 22.91 -0.75 -2.11
CA VAL A 363 23.87 0.14 -1.43
C VAL A 363 25.17 -0.62 -1.08
N LEU A 364 25.08 -1.88 -0.67
CA LEU A 364 26.26 -2.72 -0.45
C LEU A 364 27.00 -2.99 -1.76
N GLY A 365 26.28 -3.33 -2.82
CA GLY A 365 26.84 -3.54 -4.15
C GLY A 365 27.58 -2.31 -4.68
N MET A 366 27.03 -1.11 -4.47
CA MET A 366 27.70 0.15 -4.75
C MET A 366 28.99 0.32 -3.95
N SER A 367 28.94 0.10 -2.63
CA SER A 367 30.10 0.20 -1.75
C SER A 367 31.24 -0.74 -2.18
N LEU A 368 30.93 -2.01 -2.42
CA LEU A 368 31.93 -3.01 -2.84
C LEU A 368 32.53 -2.67 -4.19
N SER A 369 31.71 -2.19 -5.13
CA SER A 369 32.18 -1.77 -6.45
C SER A 369 33.15 -0.58 -6.37
N LEU A 370 32.84 0.42 -5.53
CA LEU A 370 33.72 1.57 -5.31
C LEU A 370 35.04 1.18 -4.62
N VAL A 371 35.04 0.18 -3.74
CA VAL A 371 36.29 -0.39 -3.19
C VAL A 371 37.14 -0.99 -4.31
N VAL A 372 36.53 -1.74 -5.23
CA VAL A 372 37.26 -2.31 -6.38
C VAL A 372 37.79 -1.20 -7.30
N VAL A 373 37.03 -0.12 -7.53
CA VAL A 373 37.51 1.06 -8.27
C VAL A 373 38.71 1.70 -7.58
N ALA A 374 38.65 1.88 -6.26
CA ALA A 374 39.75 2.44 -5.48
C ALA A 374 41.02 1.57 -5.58
N ILE A 375 40.88 0.24 -5.53
CA ILE A 375 41.98 -0.71 -5.72
C ILE A 375 42.52 -0.62 -7.15
N ALA A 376 41.65 -0.57 -8.16
CA ALA A 376 42.08 -0.47 -9.55
C ALA A 376 42.92 0.80 -9.80
N PHE A 377 42.51 1.94 -9.25
CA PHE A 377 43.27 3.19 -9.31
C PHE A 377 44.64 3.13 -8.65
N HIS A 378 44.86 2.24 -7.67
CA HIS A 378 46.18 2.06 -7.07
C HIS A 378 47.21 1.52 -8.07
N TRP A 379 46.76 0.73 -9.05
CA TRP A 379 47.61 0.12 -10.09
C TRP A 379 47.70 0.96 -11.37
N ILE A 380 47.03 2.11 -11.42
CA ILE A 380 47.06 3.04 -12.54
C ILE A 380 47.99 4.21 -12.17
N PRO A 381 49.07 4.48 -12.93
CA PRO A 381 50.06 5.51 -12.60
C PRO A 381 49.52 6.92 -12.91
N VAL A 382 48.70 7.46 -12.01
CA VAL A 382 48.17 8.83 -12.04
C VAL A 382 48.90 9.68 -11.00
N ASN A 383 49.50 10.78 -11.44
CA ASN A 383 50.16 11.75 -10.56
C ASN A 383 49.15 12.59 -9.76
N SER A 384 49.65 13.29 -8.74
CA SER A 384 48.88 14.22 -7.91
C SER A 384 48.33 15.44 -8.65
N ASP A 385 48.86 15.77 -9.83
CA ASP A 385 48.33 16.80 -10.74
C ASP A 385 47.28 16.25 -11.73
N LEU A 386 46.91 14.97 -11.60
CA LEU A 386 46.04 14.22 -12.51
C LEU A 386 46.65 14.02 -13.92
N SER A 387 47.98 14.06 -14.06
CA SER A 387 48.66 13.63 -15.28
C SER A 387 49.04 12.14 -15.23
N VAL A 388 49.07 11.47 -16.39
CA VAL A 388 49.45 10.05 -16.50
C VAL A 388 50.97 9.95 -16.71
N THR A 389 51.68 9.17 -15.89
CA THR A 389 53.16 9.05 -15.94
C THR A 389 53.70 7.85 -16.71
N GLY A 390 52.84 7.09 -17.39
CA GLY A 390 53.22 5.90 -18.17
C GLY A 390 52.83 5.97 -19.65
N PRO A 391 53.16 4.94 -20.47
CA PRO A 391 52.61 4.81 -21.81
C PRO A 391 51.08 4.81 -21.74
N HIS A 392 50.44 5.50 -22.69
CA HIS A 392 48.99 5.62 -22.84
C HIS A 392 48.37 4.30 -23.33
N GLU A 393 48.66 3.20 -22.64
CA GLU A 393 48.19 1.86 -22.98
C GLU A 393 47.20 1.36 -21.93
N MET A 394 46.15 0.70 -22.42
CA MET A 394 45.07 0.18 -21.60
C MET A 394 45.58 -0.99 -20.75
N THR A 395 45.56 -0.83 -19.43
CA THR A 395 46.02 -1.86 -18.49
C THR A 395 44.86 -2.77 -18.05
N TRP A 396 45.18 -3.93 -17.47
CA TRP A 396 44.17 -4.78 -16.83
C TRP A 396 43.40 -4.01 -15.73
N ALA A 397 44.05 -3.07 -15.06
CA ALA A 397 43.46 -2.23 -14.03
C ALA A 397 42.44 -1.23 -14.62
N SER A 398 42.71 -0.68 -15.81
CA SER A 398 41.76 0.17 -16.55
C SER A 398 40.47 -0.57 -16.91
N ILE A 399 40.58 -1.85 -17.30
CA ILE A 399 39.41 -2.71 -17.61
C ILE A 399 38.65 -3.05 -16.32
N LEU A 400 39.37 -3.42 -15.25
CA LEU A 400 38.75 -3.71 -13.94
C LEU A 400 37.98 -2.50 -13.41
N LEU A 401 38.55 -1.30 -13.53
CA LEU A 401 37.91 -0.04 -13.19
C LEU A 401 36.60 0.14 -13.97
N LEU A 402 36.61 -0.06 -15.29
CA LEU A 402 35.42 0.08 -16.13
C LEU A 402 34.33 -0.92 -15.70
N VAL A 403 34.67 -2.19 -15.51
CA VAL A 403 33.72 -3.23 -15.07
C VAL A 403 33.14 -2.89 -13.70
N ALA A 404 33.98 -2.47 -12.74
CA ALA A 404 33.54 -2.09 -11.41
C ALA A 404 32.61 -0.85 -11.44
N LEU A 405 32.88 0.14 -12.28
CA LEU A 405 31.99 1.29 -12.48
C LEU A 405 30.65 0.87 -13.11
N ILE A 406 30.63 -0.05 -14.07
CA ILE A 406 29.40 -0.60 -14.65
C ILE A 406 28.56 -1.28 -13.57
N VAL A 407 29.18 -2.11 -12.73
CA VAL A 407 28.49 -2.79 -11.63
C VAL A 407 27.96 -1.79 -10.60
N TYR A 408 28.74 -0.75 -10.27
CA TYR A 408 28.31 0.36 -9.42
C TYR A 408 27.06 1.07 -9.98
N ILE A 409 27.08 1.45 -11.27
CA ILE A 409 25.95 2.11 -11.95
C ILE A 409 24.72 1.19 -11.97
N ALA A 410 24.92 -0.10 -12.23
CA ALA A 410 23.84 -1.08 -12.26
C ALA A 410 23.12 -1.16 -10.91
N PHE A 411 23.86 -1.24 -9.80
CA PHE A 411 23.27 -1.26 -8.46
C PHE A 411 22.55 0.06 -8.11
N TYR A 412 23.14 1.21 -8.46
CA TYR A 412 22.49 2.50 -8.24
C TYR A 412 21.15 2.61 -8.96
N SER A 413 21.13 2.27 -10.25
CA SER A 413 19.97 2.37 -11.13
C SER A 413 18.87 1.38 -10.76
N ALA A 414 19.26 0.19 -10.30
CA ALA A 414 18.33 -0.89 -9.96
C ALA A 414 17.54 -0.66 -8.66
N GLY A 415 17.89 0.33 -7.82
CA GLY A 415 17.13 0.59 -6.59
C GLY A 415 17.37 1.92 -5.89
N VAL A 416 18.63 2.35 -5.70
CA VAL A 416 18.93 3.52 -4.86
C VAL A 416 18.32 4.81 -5.42
N ALA A 417 18.45 5.04 -6.74
CA ALA A 417 17.89 6.21 -7.40
C ALA A 417 16.37 6.37 -7.16
N PRO A 418 15.52 5.41 -7.57
CA PRO A 418 14.07 5.55 -7.40
C PRO A 418 13.66 5.57 -5.93
N ILE A 419 14.21 4.69 -5.08
CA ILE A 419 13.78 4.58 -3.68
C ILE A 419 14.06 5.85 -2.89
N SER A 420 15.13 6.60 -3.21
CA SER A 420 15.47 7.85 -2.53
C SER A 420 14.40 8.95 -2.64
N TRP A 421 13.66 8.99 -3.76
CA TRP A 421 12.57 9.94 -3.96
C TRP A 421 11.29 9.54 -3.23
N VAL A 422 11.07 8.24 -3.05
CA VAL A 422 9.85 7.71 -2.43
C VAL A 422 9.88 7.82 -0.90
N GLY A 423 11.04 8.09 -0.30
CA GLY A 423 11.17 8.28 1.16
C GLY A 423 10.27 9.37 1.76
N THR A 424 9.76 10.29 0.94
CA THR A 424 8.81 11.34 1.39
C THR A 424 7.44 10.81 1.78
N GLU A 425 7.11 9.56 1.39
CA GLU A 425 5.90 8.85 1.82
C GLU A 425 5.89 8.56 3.33
N PHE A 426 7.06 8.57 3.99
CA PHE A 426 7.16 8.40 5.45
C PHE A 426 6.60 9.58 6.25
N LEU A 427 6.44 10.73 5.61
CA LEU A 427 6.03 11.97 6.26
C LEU A 427 4.51 12.08 6.32
N PRO A 428 3.94 12.51 7.45
CA PRO A 428 2.49 12.71 7.56
C PRO A 428 2.04 13.93 6.77
N LEU A 429 0.77 13.94 6.35
CA LEU A 429 0.23 14.88 5.37
C LEU A 429 0.47 16.35 5.73
N GLU A 430 0.41 16.71 7.02
CA GLU A 430 0.49 18.10 7.50
C GLU A 430 1.90 18.70 7.34
N VAL A 431 2.93 17.86 7.22
CA VAL A 431 4.34 18.28 7.03
C VAL A 431 4.99 17.67 5.80
N ARG A 432 4.26 16.84 5.03
CA ARG A 432 4.78 16.10 3.87
C ARG A 432 5.32 17.03 2.78
N ALA A 433 4.62 18.13 2.50
CA ALA A 433 5.09 19.12 1.52
C ALA A 433 6.44 19.72 1.93
N LEU A 434 6.57 20.14 3.19
CA LEU A 434 7.80 20.70 3.74
C LEU A 434 8.95 19.67 3.76
N GLY A 435 8.68 18.44 4.19
CA GLY A 435 9.71 17.39 4.20
C GLY A 435 10.10 16.91 2.79
N THR A 436 9.18 16.95 1.82
CA THR A 436 9.49 16.72 0.39
C THR A 436 10.42 17.79 -0.17
N MET A 437 10.18 19.06 0.20
CA MET A 437 11.09 20.15 -0.12
C MET A 437 12.47 19.93 0.51
N LEU A 438 12.56 19.53 1.79
CA LEU A 438 13.85 19.24 2.44
C LEU A 438 14.58 18.04 1.81
N ASN A 439 13.86 17.00 1.37
CA ASN A 439 14.43 15.89 0.63
C ASN A 439 15.04 16.37 -0.70
N THR A 440 14.34 17.28 -1.41
CA THR A 440 14.80 17.91 -2.64
C THR A 440 16.03 18.80 -2.41
N VAL A 441 16.03 19.58 -1.32
CA VAL A 441 17.19 20.38 -0.89
C VAL A 441 18.38 19.47 -0.58
N THR A 442 18.15 18.32 0.06
CA THR A 442 19.19 17.33 0.32
C THR A 442 19.76 16.76 -0.98
N CYS A 443 18.90 16.44 -1.95
CA CYS A 443 19.33 15.97 -3.27
C CYS A 443 20.28 16.96 -3.94
N TRP A 444 19.81 18.18 -4.20
CA TRP A 444 20.61 19.16 -4.93
C TRP A 444 21.77 19.72 -4.11
N GLY A 445 21.59 19.89 -2.80
CA GLY A 445 22.63 20.33 -1.88
C GLY A 445 23.81 19.36 -1.82
N CYS A 446 23.55 18.06 -1.65
CA CYS A 446 24.59 17.04 -1.71
C CYS A 446 25.25 16.97 -3.09
N ASN A 447 24.47 17.13 -4.16
CA ASN A 447 25.00 17.17 -5.53
C ASN A 447 25.96 18.36 -5.74
N ILE A 448 25.62 19.56 -5.27
CA ILE A 448 26.50 20.74 -5.33
C ILE A 448 27.82 20.45 -4.60
N ILE A 449 27.75 19.87 -3.39
CA ILE A 449 28.94 19.54 -2.61
C ILE A 449 29.87 18.62 -3.40
N ILE A 450 29.38 17.45 -3.84
CA ILE A 450 30.24 16.48 -4.53
C ILE A 450 30.74 16.96 -5.89
N SER A 451 29.93 17.72 -6.64
CA SER A 451 30.30 18.17 -7.99
C SER A 451 31.29 19.32 -7.96
N SER A 452 31.28 20.13 -6.88
CA SER A 452 32.22 21.24 -6.66
C SER A 452 33.53 20.81 -6.01
N THR A 453 33.62 19.61 -5.43
CA THR A 453 34.84 19.16 -4.72
C THR A 453 35.54 17.97 -5.35
N PHE A 454 34.95 17.28 -6.34
CA PHE A 454 35.46 15.99 -6.81
C PHE A 454 36.89 16.03 -7.39
N LEU A 455 37.19 16.93 -8.33
CA LEU A 455 38.50 17.02 -8.96
C LEU A 455 39.54 17.51 -7.94
N SER A 456 39.16 18.47 -7.09
CA SER A 456 39.95 18.99 -5.99
C SER A 456 40.29 17.89 -4.98
N MET A 457 39.33 17.04 -4.62
CA MET A 457 39.55 15.86 -3.78
C MET A 457 40.46 14.84 -4.46
N MET A 458 40.33 14.62 -5.78
CA MET A 458 41.22 13.68 -6.49
C MET A 458 42.68 14.15 -6.46
N LYS A 459 42.92 15.47 -6.53
CA LYS A 459 44.27 16.04 -6.36
C LYS A 459 44.78 15.92 -4.93
N ALA A 460 43.93 16.19 -3.94
CA ALA A 460 44.33 16.21 -2.53
C ALA A 460 44.52 14.82 -1.91
N MET A 461 43.66 13.85 -2.25
CA MET A 461 43.61 12.51 -1.64
C MET A 461 44.06 11.38 -2.57
N THR A 462 44.37 11.68 -3.84
CA THR A 462 44.50 10.74 -4.98
C THR A 462 43.17 10.14 -5.45
N PRO A 463 43.04 9.70 -6.72
CA PRO A 463 41.83 9.04 -7.21
C PRO A 463 41.42 7.84 -6.35
N SER A 464 42.37 6.99 -5.95
CA SER A 464 42.11 5.84 -5.06
C SER A 464 41.48 6.28 -3.73
N GLY A 465 42.01 7.35 -3.12
CA GLY A 465 41.48 7.90 -1.86
C GLY A 465 40.06 8.44 -1.98
N VAL A 466 39.71 9.10 -3.10
CA VAL A 466 38.35 9.63 -3.32
C VAL A 466 37.32 8.53 -3.51
N PHE A 467 37.63 7.50 -4.32
CA PHE A 467 36.71 6.38 -4.50
C PHE A 467 36.56 5.54 -3.23
N ALA A 468 37.62 5.40 -2.42
CA ALA A 468 37.53 4.79 -1.10
C ALA A 468 36.69 5.63 -0.12
N PHE A 469 36.77 6.96 -0.19
CA PHE A 469 35.93 7.86 0.59
C PHE A 469 34.44 7.70 0.24
N TYR A 470 34.09 7.68 -1.05
CA TYR A 470 32.71 7.41 -1.49
C TYR A 470 32.24 6.00 -1.13
N ALA A 471 33.13 5.00 -1.19
CA ALA A 471 32.81 3.66 -0.71
C ALA A 471 32.47 3.67 0.79
N GLY A 472 33.22 4.42 1.60
CA GLY A 472 32.93 4.61 3.03
C GLY A 472 31.57 5.25 3.28
N ILE A 473 31.20 6.28 2.50
CA ILE A 473 29.86 6.90 2.58
C ILE A 473 28.77 5.89 2.23
N CYS A 474 28.93 5.13 1.15
CA CYS A 474 27.98 4.08 0.77
C CYS A 474 27.87 3.00 1.86
N PHE A 475 28.99 2.59 2.46
CA PHE A 475 29.00 1.62 3.55
C PHE A 475 28.29 2.14 4.81
N LEU A 476 28.53 3.38 5.21
CA LEU A 476 27.79 4.03 6.31
C LEU A 476 26.29 4.14 5.99
N GLY A 477 25.95 4.45 4.73
CA GLY A 477 24.58 4.41 4.23
C GLY A 477 23.96 3.02 4.33
N TRP A 478 24.71 1.97 4.01
CA TRP A 478 24.26 0.58 4.15
C TRP A 478 23.99 0.21 5.62
N LEU A 479 24.87 0.60 6.55
CA LEU A 479 24.63 0.46 7.98
C LEU A 479 23.37 1.21 8.41
N PHE A 480 23.18 2.44 7.91
CA PHE A 480 21.96 3.20 8.17
C PHE A 480 20.70 2.48 7.67
N VAL A 481 20.73 1.85 6.49
CA VAL A 481 19.58 1.05 6.00
C VAL A 481 19.28 -0.11 6.96
N ILE A 482 20.29 -0.81 7.48
CA ILE A 482 20.11 -1.92 8.44
C ILE A 482 19.40 -1.43 9.71
N PHE A 483 19.85 -0.32 10.28
CA PHE A 483 19.41 0.12 11.61
C PHE A 483 18.26 1.13 11.61
N CYS A 484 18.08 1.90 10.53
CA CYS A 484 17.22 3.08 10.50
C CYS A 484 16.16 3.10 9.37
N TYR A 485 16.21 2.18 8.40
CA TYR A 485 15.22 2.13 7.31
C TYR A 485 14.23 0.99 7.51
N ALA A 486 12.99 1.30 7.87
CA ALA A 486 11.94 0.30 8.03
C ALA A 486 11.40 -0.18 6.67
N GLU A 487 10.95 -1.44 6.62
CA GLU A 487 10.17 -1.91 5.48
C GLU A 487 8.73 -1.40 5.62
N VAL A 488 8.22 -0.80 4.55
CA VAL A 488 6.86 -0.20 4.49
C VAL A 488 5.99 -0.84 3.41
N HIS A 489 6.46 -1.96 2.86
CA HIS A 489 5.76 -2.67 1.81
C HIS A 489 4.35 -3.09 2.27
N ASN A 490 3.33 -2.76 1.45
CA ASN A 490 1.90 -3.01 1.69
C ASN A 490 1.30 -2.32 2.92
N MET A 491 1.88 -1.21 3.39
CA MET A 491 1.29 -0.40 4.46
C MET A 491 0.52 0.81 3.89
N PRO A 492 -0.65 1.16 4.46
CA PRO A 492 -1.32 2.44 4.18
C PRO A 492 -0.41 3.61 4.57
N LEU A 493 -0.44 4.71 3.81
CA LEU A 493 0.42 5.90 4.03
C LEU A 493 0.25 6.50 5.44
N GLU A 494 -0.93 6.33 6.02
CA GLU A 494 -1.33 6.81 7.33
C GLU A 494 -0.66 5.98 8.45
N SER A 495 -0.51 4.66 8.24
CA SER A 495 0.12 3.72 9.18
C SER A 495 1.65 3.79 9.18
N VAL A 496 2.26 4.29 8.10
CA VAL A 496 3.71 4.46 8.00
C VAL A 496 4.29 5.36 9.11
N ARG A 497 3.48 6.31 9.62
CA ARG A 497 3.85 7.18 10.75
C ARG A 497 4.11 6.38 12.04
N GLU A 498 3.32 5.33 12.28
CA GLU A 498 3.36 4.55 13.51
C GLU A 498 4.68 3.77 13.66
N ILE A 499 5.33 3.44 12.54
CA ILE A 499 6.64 2.79 12.55
C ILE A 499 7.69 3.66 13.25
N TYR A 500 7.57 4.98 13.07
CA TYR A 500 8.54 5.94 13.58
C TYR A 500 8.18 6.46 14.98
N THR A 501 7.09 6.04 15.63
CA THR A 501 6.69 6.56 16.96
C THR A 501 7.64 6.11 18.08
N HIS A 502 8.08 4.86 18.07
CA HIS A 502 8.90 4.25 19.12
C HIS A 502 10.37 3.99 18.72
N GLY A 503 10.81 4.48 17.55
CA GLY A 503 12.17 4.30 17.05
C GLY A 503 12.22 4.38 15.53
N PHE A 504 13.18 3.70 14.89
CA PHE A 504 13.23 3.57 13.43
C PHE A 504 12.53 2.29 12.91
N GLY A 505 11.77 1.58 13.76
CA GLY A 505 10.96 0.41 13.36
C GLY A 505 11.74 -0.84 12.92
N THR A 506 13.07 -0.83 12.93
CA THR A 506 13.91 -1.91 12.37
C THR A 506 13.94 -3.19 13.23
N ALA A 507 13.63 -3.09 14.53
CA ALA A 507 13.58 -4.21 15.47
C ALA A 507 12.27 -5.02 15.43
N ILE A 508 11.18 -4.45 14.89
CA ILE A 508 9.88 -5.13 14.77
C ILE A 508 9.99 -6.33 13.81
N LEU A 509 10.90 -6.27 12.82
CA LEU A 509 11.21 -7.35 11.88
C LEU A 509 12.09 -8.47 12.47
N ALA A 510 12.97 -8.16 13.43
CA ALA A 510 13.87 -9.16 14.04
C ALA A 510 13.10 -10.20 14.87
N ARG A 511 11.91 -9.84 15.36
CA ARG A 511 11.00 -10.77 16.07
C ARG A 511 10.15 -11.61 15.13
N THR A 512 9.98 -11.21 13.88
CA THR A 512 9.16 -11.93 12.88
C THR A 512 9.96 -12.92 12.03
N LEU A 513 11.30 -12.82 12.02
CA LEU A 513 12.19 -13.66 11.20
C LEU A 513 12.92 -14.79 11.96
N ASP A 514 12.76 -14.91 13.29
CA ASP A 514 13.25 -16.05 14.06
C ASP A 514 12.10 -17.08 14.28
N PRO A 515 12.06 -18.21 13.56
CA PRO A 515 11.24 -19.33 14.01
C PRO A 515 11.83 -19.83 15.34
N PRO A 516 11.01 -20.17 16.36
CA PRO A 516 11.53 -20.71 17.60
C PRO A 516 12.30 -22.01 17.32
N ARG A 517 13.62 -21.93 17.45
CA ARG A 517 14.48 -23.12 17.56
C ARG A 517 14.05 -23.86 18.82
N LEU A 518 13.22 -24.88 18.65
CA LEU A 518 13.05 -25.95 19.62
C LEU A 518 14.45 -26.40 20.04
N GLN A 519 14.80 -26.13 21.31
CA GLN A 519 15.98 -26.69 21.95
C GLN A 519 15.83 -28.21 21.99
N ALA A 520 16.32 -28.87 20.95
CA ALA A 520 16.61 -30.28 20.95
C ALA A 520 17.84 -30.51 21.85
N SER A 521 17.61 -30.69 23.15
CA SER A 521 18.60 -31.24 24.06
C SER A 521 17.95 -31.77 25.33
N ALA A 522 17.36 -32.96 25.22
CA ALA A 522 17.37 -34.02 26.25
C ALA A 522 16.52 -35.22 25.79
N VAL A 523 17.03 -35.99 24.82
CA VAL A 523 16.64 -37.41 24.69
C VAL A 523 17.90 -38.22 24.93
N GLY A 524 18.07 -38.63 26.18
CA GLY A 524 18.97 -39.70 26.57
C GLY A 524 18.22 -41.03 26.56
N SER A 525 18.80 -42.02 25.87
CA SER A 525 18.69 -43.47 26.06
C SER A 525 17.33 -44.18 25.89
N SER A 526 17.12 -44.67 24.65
CA SER A 526 17.05 -46.11 24.26
C SER A 526 16.00 -47.06 24.89
N PRO A 527 15.87 -48.30 24.39
CA PRO A 527 14.94 -48.71 23.32
C PRO A 527 13.93 -49.75 23.81
N ASP A 528 12.82 -49.96 23.09
CA ASP A 528 12.45 -51.30 22.63
C ASP A 528 11.13 -51.32 21.83
N SER A 529 11.16 -52.20 20.85
CA SER A 529 10.15 -52.52 19.88
C SER A 529 9.03 -53.41 20.41
N SER A 530 7.90 -53.31 19.71
CA SER A 530 6.92 -54.38 19.39
C SER A 530 5.73 -54.62 20.33
N ALA A 531 4.59 -54.87 19.66
CA ALA A 531 3.34 -55.43 20.17
C ALA A 531 2.49 -54.48 21.07
N LEU A 532 1.17 -54.44 21.04
CA LEU A 532 0.15 -55.36 20.56
C LEU A 532 -1.18 -54.60 20.44
N ASN A 533 -2.04 -55.01 19.51
CA ASN A 533 -3.49 -54.77 19.54
C ASN A 533 -4.09 -55.08 20.92
N LEU A 534 -5.16 -54.38 21.34
CA LEU A 534 -6.48 -54.98 21.62
C LEU A 534 -7.46 -54.02 22.32
N GLN A 535 -8.62 -53.90 21.68
CA GLN A 535 -9.98 -54.01 22.21
C GLN A 535 -10.44 -53.22 23.46
N ILE A 536 -11.48 -52.45 23.16
CA ILE A 536 -12.58 -51.96 23.99
C ILE A 536 -13.11 -53.04 24.96
N GLY A 537 -13.32 -52.64 26.23
CA GLY A 537 -14.07 -53.40 27.21
C GLY A 537 -14.51 -52.52 28.41
N SER A 538 -15.80 -52.20 28.43
CA SER A 538 -16.74 -52.06 29.58
C SER A 538 -16.21 -51.73 31.00
N GLY A 539 -16.82 -50.73 31.65
CA GLY A 539 -16.64 -50.33 33.07
C GLY A 539 -17.15 -51.37 34.10
N PRO A 540 -17.72 -51.03 35.29
CA PRO A 540 -17.86 -49.74 36.00
C PRO A 540 -17.47 -49.81 37.52
N SER A 541 -17.47 -48.68 38.26
CA SER A 541 -17.83 -48.51 39.71
C SER A 541 -17.32 -47.14 40.21
N ALA A 542 -18.19 -46.17 40.54
CA ALA A 542 -18.80 -45.89 41.85
C ALA A 542 -17.75 -45.55 42.93
N VAL A 543 -17.73 -44.38 43.56
CA VAL A 543 -18.58 -43.91 44.69
C VAL A 543 -18.42 -42.37 44.81
N ALA A 544 -19.44 -41.57 44.52
CA ALA A 544 -20.40 -40.90 45.44
C ALA A 544 -19.82 -39.77 46.33
N THR A 545 -20.32 -38.54 46.12
CA THR A 545 -20.70 -37.57 47.17
C THR A 545 -21.74 -36.61 46.61
N GLU A 546 -22.70 -36.26 47.47
CA GLU A 546 -24.05 -35.72 47.19
C GLU A 546 -24.13 -34.20 46.97
N ASP A 547 -25.17 -33.85 46.21
CA ASP A 547 -26.11 -32.71 46.32
C ASP A 547 -25.63 -31.26 46.37
N GLN A 548 -25.80 -30.56 45.22
CA GLN A 548 -26.58 -29.33 45.19
C GLN A 548 -27.49 -29.28 43.94
N LYS A 549 -28.78 -29.05 44.18
CA LYS A 549 -29.85 -28.91 43.19
C LYS A 549 -29.63 -27.67 42.32
N GLY A 550 -29.46 -27.89 41.02
CA GLY A 550 -29.65 -26.90 39.95
C GLY A 550 -30.09 -27.66 38.71
N THR A 551 -31.21 -27.26 38.11
CA THR A 551 -31.87 -27.85 36.93
C THR A 551 -30.88 -28.33 35.85
N GLN A 552 -30.70 -29.65 35.73
CA GLN A 552 -29.98 -30.27 34.62
C GLN A 552 -30.85 -30.25 33.36
N HIS A 553 -30.59 -29.31 32.44
CA HIS A 553 -30.96 -29.52 31.05
C HIS A 553 -30.06 -30.62 30.47
N ARG A 554 -30.66 -31.77 30.11
CA ARG A 554 -30.02 -32.76 29.24
C ARG A 554 -29.65 -32.06 27.93
N PRO A 555 -28.42 -32.21 27.40
CA PRO A 555 -28.08 -31.66 26.09
C PRO A 555 -28.87 -32.42 25.01
N THR A 556 -29.88 -31.77 24.45
CA THR A 556 -30.59 -32.22 23.25
C THR A 556 -29.66 -32.10 22.04
N THR A 557 -29.53 -33.17 21.25
CA THR A 557 -28.75 -33.16 20.00
C THR A 557 -29.51 -32.39 18.91
N MET A 558 -28.82 -31.75 17.96
CA MET A 558 -29.47 -31.01 16.86
C MET A 558 -30.50 -31.84 16.07
N ALA A 559 -30.30 -33.15 15.98
CA ALA A 559 -31.22 -34.07 15.29
C ALA A 559 -32.63 -34.14 15.93
N HIS A 560 -32.78 -33.70 17.18
CA HIS A 560 -34.05 -33.65 17.91
C HIS A 560 -34.59 -32.21 18.10
N SER A 561 -33.98 -31.23 17.44
CA SER A 561 -34.45 -29.84 17.48
C SER A 561 -35.76 -29.66 16.70
N PRO A 562 -36.67 -28.75 17.13
CA PRO A 562 -37.81 -28.34 16.31
C PRO A 562 -37.41 -27.71 14.97
N PHE A 563 -36.16 -27.26 14.80
CA PHE A 563 -35.64 -26.65 13.58
C PHE A 563 -34.71 -27.59 12.77
N ALA A 564 -34.79 -28.91 12.98
CA ALA A 564 -33.90 -29.86 12.32
C ALA A 564 -34.02 -29.82 10.78
N ARG A 565 -35.23 -29.57 10.25
CA ARG A 565 -35.47 -29.47 8.81
C ARG A 565 -34.87 -28.18 8.24
N GLU A 566 -35.09 -27.05 8.91
CA GLU A 566 -34.54 -25.74 8.58
C GLU A 566 -33.01 -25.79 8.53
N LEU A 567 -32.40 -26.40 9.55
CA LEU A 567 -30.96 -26.59 9.62
C LEU A 567 -30.44 -27.42 8.43
N GLN A 568 -31.11 -28.53 8.09
CA GLN A 568 -30.72 -29.39 6.98
C GLN A 568 -30.73 -28.64 5.65
N VAL A 569 -31.83 -27.93 5.36
CA VAL A 569 -31.99 -27.13 4.13
C VAL A 569 -30.93 -26.03 4.08
N ALA A 570 -30.74 -25.28 5.16
CA ALA A 570 -29.75 -24.21 5.24
C ALA A 570 -28.31 -24.73 5.05
N CYS A 571 -27.96 -25.88 5.65
CA CYS A 571 -26.65 -26.52 5.44
C CYS A 571 -26.41 -26.91 3.98
N LEU A 572 -27.42 -27.48 3.31
CA LEU A 572 -27.28 -27.84 1.90
C LEU A 572 -27.18 -26.61 0.99
N ALA A 573 -28.00 -25.59 1.26
CA ALA A 573 -27.99 -24.33 0.52
C ALA A 573 -26.64 -23.61 0.63
N VAL A 574 -26.12 -23.44 1.84
CA VAL A 574 -24.80 -22.82 2.09
C VAL A 574 -23.67 -23.64 1.49
N GLN A 575 -23.74 -24.97 1.54
CA GLN A 575 -22.73 -25.83 0.91
C GLN A 575 -22.68 -25.58 -0.61
N ARG A 576 -23.82 -25.54 -1.28
CA ARG A 576 -23.88 -25.29 -2.72
C ARG A 576 -23.45 -23.86 -3.08
N ALA A 577 -23.91 -22.86 -2.33
CA ALA A 577 -23.51 -21.47 -2.52
C ALA A 577 -21.98 -21.28 -2.32
N SER A 578 -21.40 -21.94 -1.32
CA SER A 578 -19.95 -21.96 -1.09
C SER A 578 -19.17 -22.60 -2.24
N ILE A 579 -19.70 -23.64 -2.87
CA ILE A 579 -19.09 -24.26 -4.06
C ILE A 579 -19.15 -23.32 -5.26
N VAL A 580 -20.25 -22.59 -5.45
CA VAL A 580 -20.38 -21.58 -6.51
C VAL A 580 -19.33 -20.48 -6.35
N THR A 581 -19.22 -19.88 -5.17
CA THR A 581 -18.25 -18.80 -4.92
C THR A 581 -16.81 -19.29 -5.13
N LYS A 582 -16.50 -20.53 -4.69
CA LYS A 582 -15.20 -21.16 -4.89
C LYS A 582 -14.86 -21.41 -6.36
N THR A 583 -15.86 -21.83 -7.13
CA THR A 583 -15.72 -22.06 -8.57
C THR A 583 -15.41 -20.74 -9.29
N MET A 584 -16.13 -19.67 -8.93
CA MET A 584 -15.90 -18.34 -9.50
C MET A 584 -14.50 -17.80 -9.17
N LEU A 585 -14.03 -17.99 -7.94
CA LEU A 585 -12.68 -17.60 -7.52
C LEU A 585 -11.60 -18.35 -8.32
N ALA A 586 -11.78 -19.67 -8.53
CA ALA A 586 -10.85 -20.48 -9.30
C ALA A 586 -10.84 -20.15 -10.81
N GLU A 587 -11.96 -19.66 -11.36
CA GLU A 587 -12.02 -19.15 -12.74
C GLU A 587 -11.31 -17.80 -12.87
N ALA A 588 -11.47 -16.90 -11.90
CA ALA A 588 -10.76 -15.61 -11.87
C ALA A 588 -9.22 -15.80 -11.80
N ASP A 589 -8.74 -16.76 -11.00
CA ASP A 589 -7.30 -17.06 -10.84
C ASP A 589 -6.64 -17.62 -12.12
N LYS A 590 -7.41 -18.27 -13.01
CA LYS A 590 -6.88 -18.85 -14.26
C LYS A 590 -6.68 -17.82 -15.37
N GLY A 591 -6.92 -16.53 -15.10
CA GLY A 591 -6.71 -15.45 -16.05
C GLY A 591 -7.71 -15.43 -17.21
N SER A 592 -8.86 -16.12 -17.09
CA SER A 592 -9.91 -16.17 -18.11
C SER A 592 -10.88 -14.98 -18.06
N THR A 593 -10.48 -13.85 -17.51
CA THR A 593 -11.32 -12.65 -17.50
C THR A 593 -11.04 -11.82 -18.74
N ASP A 594 -11.88 -12.02 -19.75
CA ASP A 594 -12.01 -11.08 -20.86
C ASP A 594 -12.33 -9.68 -20.29
N LYS A 595 -11.63 -8.67 -20.82
CA LYS A 595 -11.50 -7.31 -20.26
C LYS A 595 -12.78 -6.44 -20.30
N ALA A 596 -13.95 -7.05 -20.41
CA ALA A 596 -15.25 -6.37 -20.59
C ALA A 596 -16.28 -6.73 -19.49
N ASP A 597 -15.94 -7.61 -18.56
CA ASP A 597 -16.93 -8.31 -17.76
C ASP A 597 -17.01 -7.77 -16.32
N ALA A 598 -18.24 -7.68 -15.78
CA ALA A 598 -18.50 -7.37 -14.37
C ALA A 598 -17.59 -8.14 -13.41
N SER A 599 -17.23 -7.52 -12.27
CA SER A 599 -16.30 -8.08 -11.30
C SER A 599 -16.71 -9.51 -10.89
N PRO A 600 -15.75 -10.47 -10.79
CA PRO A 600 -16.04 -11.84 -10.36
C PRO A 600 -16.83 -11.97 -9.06
N VAL A 601 -16.68 -10.98 -8.17
CA VAL A 601 -17.43 -10.92 -6.91
C VAL A 601 -18.93 -10.72 -7.15
N THR A 602 -19.30 -9.78 -8.02
CA THR A 602 -20.70 -9.47 -8.35
C THR A 602 -21.44 -10.69 -8.91
N ILE A 603 -20.77 -11.48 -9.77
CA ILE A 603 -21.36 -12.72 -10.30
C ILE A 603 -21.57 -13.74 -9.19
N ALA A 604 -20.59 -13.88 -8.30
CA ALA A 604 -20.63 -14.81 -7.19
C ALA A 604 -21.69 -14.42 -6.14
N ASP A 605 -21.86 -13.13 -5.86
CA ASP A 605 -22.89 -12.59 -4.95
C ASP A 605 -24.30 -12.92 -5.44
N PHE A 606 -24.61 -12.57 -6.69
CA PHE A 606 -25.92 -12.87 -7.27
C PHE A 606 -26.18 -14.37 -7.34
N ALA A 607 -25.19 -15.17 -7.73
CA ALA A 607 -25.34 -16.62 -7.83
C ALA A 607 -25.53 -17.28 -6.45
N SER A 608 -24.76 -16.84 -5.45
CA SER A 608 -24.87 -17.29 -4.06
C SER A 608 -26.26 -16.95 -3.49
N GLN A 609 -26.71 -15.70 -3.60
CA GLN A 609 -28.02 -15.29 -3.10
C GLN A 609 -29.17 -16.02 -3.81
N ALA A 610 -29.09 -16.21 -5.13
CA ALA A 610 -30.08 -16.97 -5.88
C ALA A 610 -30.23 -18.41 -5.35
N ILE A 611 -29.11 -19.09 -5.10
CA ILE A 611 -29.11 -20.47 -4.58
C ILE A 611 -29.68 -20.52 -3.16
N LEU A 612 -29.25 -19.62 -2.28
CA LEU A 612 -29.71 -19.58 -0.90
C LEU A 612 -31.23 -19.37 -0.82
N ILE A 613 -31.75 -18.36 -1.53
CA ILE A 613 -33.20 -18.05 -1.49
C ILE A 613 -34.00 -19.14 -2.20
N SER A 614 -33.53 -19.68 -3.35
CA SER A 614 -34.24 -20.75 -4.08
C SER A 614 -34.47 -21.98 -3.21
N ALA A 615 -33.42 -22.45 -2.54
CA ALA A 615 -33.47 -23.62 -1.67
C ALA A 615 -34.42 -23.46 -0.50
N ILE A 616 -34.32 -22.31 0.17
CA ILE A 616 -35.14 -22.02 1.34
C ILE A 616 -36.59 -21.80 0.91
N ARG A 617 -36.86 -21.03 -0.15
CA ARG A 617 -38.23 -20.78 -0.66
C ARG A 617 -38.91 -22.06 -1.14
N HIS A 618 -38.17 -22.98 -1.75
CA HIS A 618 -38.70 -24.27 -2.17
C HIS A 618 -39.25 -25.08 -0.99
N ASN A 619 -38.54 -25.07 0.14
CA ASN A 619 -38.92 -25.82 1.34
C ASN A 619 -39.86 -25.03 2.28
N PHE A 620 -39.78 -23.70 2.27
CA PHE A 620 -40.52 -22.79 3.15
C PHE A 620 -41.12 -21.61 2.36
N PRO A 621 -42.16 -21.84 1.53
CA PRO A 621 -42.67 -20.82 0.60
C PRO A 621 -43.28 -19.58 1.26
N SER A 622 -43.66 -19.67 2.53
CA SER A 622 -44.26 -18.58 3.31
C SER A 622 -43.26 -17.66 4.00
N ASP A 623 -41.98 -18.08 4.07
CA ASP A 623 -40.97 -17.33 4.79
C ASP A 623 -40.48 -16.13 3.98
N LYS A 624 -40.06 -15.07 4.68
CA LYS A 624 -39.51 -13.85 4.08
C LYS A 624 -37.99 -13.91 3.99
N PHE A 625 -37.41 -13.00 3.21
CA PHE A 625 -35.98 -12.93 2.97
C PHE A 625 -35.45 -11.52 3.17
N VAL A 626 -34.20 -11.42 3.62
CA VAL A 626 -33.39 -10.20 3.61
C VAL A 626 -32.00 -10.62 3.16
N GLY A 627 -31.56 -10.05 2.04
CA GLY A 627 -30.23 -10.26 1.48
C GLY A 627 -29.68 -8.95 0.93
N GLU A 628 -28.37 -8.91 0.71
CA GLU A 628 -27.66 -7.73 0.25
C GLU A 628 -28.09 -7.30 -1.15
N GLU A 629 -28.29 -8.27 -2.06
CA GLU A 629 -28.39 -8.01 -3.49
C GLU A 629 -29.82 -7.81 -4.02
N SER A 630 -29.96 -6.99 -5.05
CA SER A 630 -31.20 -6.85 -5.86
C SER A 630 -30.92 -7.13 -7.33
N ALA A 631 -31.86 -7.77 -8.03
CA ALA A 631 -31.71 -8.11 -9.44
C ALA A 631 -31.79 -6.89 -10.39
N SER A 632 -31.86 -5.66 -9.86
CA SER A 632 -31.86 -4.44 -10.67
C SER A 632 -30.64 -4.34 -11.59
N ALA A 633 -29.44 -4.69 -11.12
CA ALA A 633 -28.23 -4.72 -11.93
C ALA A 633 -28.30 -5.77 -13.05
N LEU A 634 -28.81 -6.96 -12.75
CA LEU A 634 -28.96 -8.05 -13.72
C LEU A 634 -29.99 -7.72 -14.81
N ARG A 635 -31.08 -7.04 -14.47
CA ARG A 635 -32.08 -6.61 -15.48
C ARG A 635 -31.54 -5.56 -16.43
N ASN A 636 -30.59 -4.74 -15.97
CA ASN A 636 -29.95 -3.71 -16.78
C ASN A 636 -28.79 -4.26 -17.64
N ASP A 637 -28.33 -5.49 -17.37
CA ASP A 637 -27.26 -6.16 -18.10
C ASP A 637 -27.62 -7.64 -18.38
N PRO A 638 -28.26 -7.92 -19.54
CA PRO A 638 -28.65 -9.28 -19.92
C PRO A 638 -27.46 -10.25 -20.04
N ALA A 639 -26.27 -9.77 -20.42
CA ALA A 639 -25.09 -10.62 -20.54
C ALA A 639 -24.57 -11.05 -19.16
N LEU A 640 -24.62 -10.14 -18.19
CA LEU A 640 -24.34 -10.49 -16.78
C LEU A 640 -25.39 -11.47 -16.24
N ALA A 641 -26.68 -11.23 -16.50
CA ALA A 641 -27.76 -12.11 -16.07
C ALA A 641 -27.59 -13.55 -16.61
N ASP A 642 -27.25 -13.68 -17.90
CA ASP A 642 -26.97 -14.98 -18.52
C ASP A 642 -25.77 -15.68 -17.88
N ARG A 643 -24.69 -14.96 -17.54
CA ARG A 643 -23.51 -15.55 -16.89
C ARG A 643 -23.82 -16.05 -15.48
N VAL A 644 -24.55 -15.25 -14.69
CA VAL A 644 -25.02 -15.68 -13.35
C VAL A 644 -25.90 -16.92 -13.48
N TRP A 645 -26.84 -16.93 -14.43
CA TRP A 645 -27.70 -18.08 -14.68
C TRP A 645 -26.93 -19.34 -15.09
N GLN A 646 -25.93 -19.21 -15.96
CA GLN A 646 -25.06 -20.32 -16.34
C GLN A 646 -24.30 -20.88 -15.14
N LEU A 647 -23.81 -20.02 -14.24
CA LEU A 647 -23.09 -20.45 -13.04
C LEU A 647 -24.02 -21.17 -12.05
N VAL A 648 -25.21 -20.61 -11.81
CA VAL A 648 -26.23 -21.20 -10.91
C VAL A 648 -26.71 -22.55 -11.44
N SER A 649 -27.00 -22.65 -12.74
CA SER A 649 -27.52 -23.87 -13.37
C SER A 649 -26.47 -25.00 -13.47
N LYS A 650 -25.18 -24.67 -13.64
CA LYS A 650 -24.10 -25.65 -13.75
C LYS A 650 -23.61 -26.19 -12.41
N THR A 651 -23.65 -25.40 -11.34
CA THR A 651 -23.17 -25.84 -10.04
C THR A 651 -24.22 -26.65 -9.32
N GLN A 652 -24.04 -27.97 -9.27
CA GLN A 652 -24.92 -28.94 -8.61
C GLN A 652 -24.14 -29.76 -7.59
N LEU A 653 -24.84 -30.26 -6.57
CA LEU A 653 -24.33 -31.34 -5.73
C LEU A 653 -24.38 -32.66 -6.51
N HIS A 654 -23.41 -33.55 -6.29
CA HIS A 654 -23.37 -34.87 -6.93
C HIS A 654 -24.40 -35.84 -6.32
N ASP A 655 -24.80 -35.60 -5.07
CA ASP A 655 -25.82 -36.39 -4.37
C ASP A 655 -27.22 -35.92 -4.75
N THR A 656 -27.98 -36.79 -5.44
CA THR A 656 -29.29 -36.45 -6.01
C THR A 656 -30.33 -36.09 -4.95
N GLU A 657 -30.36 -36.78 -3.80
CA GLU A 657 -31.29 -36.47 -2.71
C GLU A 657 -31.02 -35.08 -2.11
N SER A 658 -29.74 -34.75 -1.93
CA SER A 658 -29.32 -33.42 -1.47
C SER A 658 -29.67 -32.33 -2.49
N GLU A 659 -29.48 -32.60 -3.79
CA GLU A 659 -29.77 -31.66 -4.87
C GLU A 659 -31.28 -31.37 -4.99
N GLU A 660 -32.14 -32.37 -4.81
CA GLU A 660 -33.60 -32.21 -4.78
C GLU A 660 -34.06 -31.27 -3.65
N ILE A 661 -33.40 -31.32 -2.49
CA ILE A 661 -33.73 -30.43 -1.36
C ILE A 661 -33.32 -28.98 -1.66
N VAL A 662 -32.21 -28.76 -2.36
CA VAL A 662 -31.72 -27.41 -2.67
C VAL A 662 -32.49 -26.75 -3.80
N ALA A 663 -33.05 -27.53 -4.74
CA ALA A 663 -33.97 -27.08 -5.79
C ALA A 663 -33.56 -25.75 -6.46
N ALA A 664 -32.69 -25.83 -7.48
CA ALA A 664 -32.24 -24.66 -8.26
C ALA A 664 -33.40 -23.94 -8.96
N PRO A 665 -33.27 -22.62 -9.23
CA PRO A 665 -34.26 -21.90 -10.03
C PRO A 665 -34.44 -22.57 -11.40
N SER A 666 -35.69 -22.66 -11.87
CA SER A 666 -36.05 -23.36 -13.11
C SER A 666 -35.87 -22.51 -14.38
N SER A 667 -35.78 -21.19 -14.22
CA SER A 667 -35.56 -20.24 -15.33
C SER A 667 -34.80 -19.00 -14.88
N LEU A 668 -34.22 -18.28 -15.86
CA LEU A 668 -33.56 -16.99 -15.63
C LEU A 668 -34.50 -15.99 -14.95
N GLU A 669 -35.76 -15.88 -15.42
CA GLU A 669 -36.72 -14.94 -14.85
C GLU A 669 -37.06 -15.28 -13.39
N GLU A 670 -37.19 -16.57 -13.08
CA GLU A 670 -37.37 -17.03 -11.70
C GLU A 670 -36.17 -16.64 -10.83
N MET A 671 -34.93 -16.85 -11.32
CA MET A 671 -33.71 -16.45 -10.62
C MET A 671 -33.71 -14.95 -10.29
N LEU A 672 -34.06 -14.08 -11.25
CA LEU A 672 -34.15 -12.63 -11.03
C LEU A 672 -35.20 -12.28 -9.98
N SER A 673 -36.38 -12.92 -10.05
CA SER A 673 -37.46 -12.71 -9.08
C SER A 673 -37.08 -13.15 -7.67
N ILE A 674 -36.28 -14.22 -7.55
CA ILE A 674 -35.81 -14.78 -6.28
C ILE A 674 -34.80 -13.85 -5.61
N ILE A 675 -33.84 -13.31 -6.38
CA ILE A 675 -32.84 -12.36 -5.85
C ILE A 675 -33.54 -11.13 -5.25
N ASP A 676 -34.56 -10.59 -5.91
CA ASP A 676 -35.32 -9.43 -5.43
C ASP A 676 -36.05 -9.66 -4.10
N LEU A 677 -36.38 -10.90 -3.74
CA LEU A 677 -36.97 -11.19 -2.43
C LEU A 677 -36.02 -10.81 -1.30
N GLY A 678 -34.71 -10.97 -1.50
CA GLY A 678 -33.69 -10.56 -0.54
C GLY A 678 -33.46 -9.06 -0.56
N GLY A 679 -33.21 -8.47 -1.73
CA GLY A 679 -32.90 -7.04 -1.89
C GLY A 679 -34.02 -6.11 -1.44
N ASN A 680 -35.27 -6.51 -1.63
CA ASN A 680 -36.45 -5.71 -1.22
C ASN A 680 -37.00 -6.10 0.16
N GLY A 681 -36.28 -6.92 0.93
CA GLY A 681 -36.69 -7.35 2.27
C GLY A 681 -36.62 -6.23 3.32
N GLU A 682 -37.73 -5.98 4.02
CA GLU A 682 -37.89 -4.90 5.01
C GLU A 682 -37.72 -5.34 6.49
N GLY A 683 -37.23 -6.56 6.78
CA GLY A 683 -36.86 -7.02 8.14
C GLY A 683 -37.81 -8.01 8.85
N ALA A 684 -37.44 -8.43 10.07
CA ALA A 684 -37.96 -9.66 10.72
C ALA A 684 -38.88 -9.48 11.96
N ARG A 685 -39.57 -8.33 12.10
CA ARG A 685 -40.25 -7.93 13.36
C ARG A 685 -41.28 -8.93 13.91
N HIS A 686 -42.07 -9.56 13.05
CA HIS A 686 -43.19 -10.45 13.44
C HIS A 686 -43.40 -11.64 12.48
N THR A 687 -42.39 -11.97 11.68
CA THR A 687 -42.48 -13.03 10.66
C THR A 687 -41.20 -13.86 10.62
N ARG A 688 -41.34 -15.14 10.28
CA ARG A 688 -40.20 -15.99 9.94
C ARG A 688 -39.48 -15.41 8.73
N THR A 689 -38.22 -15.03 8.95
CA THR A 689 -37.44 -14.29 7.97
C THR A 689 -36.04 -14.85 7.93
N TRP A 690 -35.55 -15.17 6.74
CA TRP A 690 -34.19 -15.62 6.52
C TRP A 690 -33.31 -14.42 6.14
N ILE A 691 -32.30 -14.16 6.95
CA ILE A 691 -31.28 -13.15 6.69
C ILE A 691 -30.05 -13.85 6.14
N MET A 692 -29.46 -13.33 5.08
CA MET A 692 -28.28 -13.92 4.46
C MET A 692 -27.30 -12.89 3.95
N ASP A 693 -26.04 -13.28 3.97
CA ASP A 693 -24.94 -12.58 3.34
C ASP A 693 -24.34 -13.52 2.29
N PRO A 694 -24.50 -13.21 0.99
CA PRO A 694 -24.02 -14.08 -0.07
C PRO A 694 -22.49 -14.19 -0.10
N ILE A 695 -21.75 -13.11 0.21
CA ILE A 695 -20.29 -13.08 0.38
C ILE A 695 -19.91 -11.99 1.40
N ASP A 696 -19.76 -12.39 2.67
CA ASP A 696 -19.16 -11.52 3.67
C ASP A 696 -17.64 -11.48 3.48
N GLY A 697 -17.10 -10.27 3.33
CA GLY A 697 -15.68 -10.04 3.07
C GLY A 697 -15.31 -9.93 1.59
N THR A 698 -16.13 -9.23 0.80
CA THR A 698 -15.93 -8.92 -0.63
C THR A 698 -14.48 -8.55 -0.99
N ALA A 699 -13.83 -7.70 -0.19
CA ALA A 699 -12.44 -7.28 -0.41
C ALA A 699 -11.44 -8.44 -0.28
N SER A 700 -11.62 -9.30 0.72
CA SER A 700 -10.83 -10.51 0.91
C SER A 700 -11.13 -11.56 -0.17
N PHE A 701 -12.40 -11.71 -0.58
CA PHE A 701 -12.80 -12.62 -1.67
C PHE A 701 -12.05 -12.30 -2.98
N ILE A 702 -12.01 -11.03 -3.39
CA ILE A 702 -11.31 -10.60 -4.61
C ILE A 702 -9.80 -10.94 -4.58
N GLN A 703 -9.20 -10.96 -3.39
CA GLN A 703 -7.79 -11.29 -3.18
C GLN A 703 -7.55 -12.79 -2.96
N GLY A 704 -8.61 -13.62 -2.98
CA GLY A 704 -8.53 -15.04 -2.66
C GLY A 704 -8.20 -15.35 -1.20
N ARG A 705 -8.54 -14.44 -0.28
CA ARG A 705 -8.34 -14.52 1.18
C ARG A 705 -9.60 -15.01 1.91
N GLN A 706 -9.73 -14.86 3.23
CA GLN A 706 -10.86 -15.42 3.98
C GLN A 706 -12.17 -14.69 3.65
N TYR A 707 -13.25 -15.45 3.44
CA TYR A 707 -14.59 -14.92 3.21
C TYR A 707 -15.63 -15.95 3.68
N ALA A 708 -16.88 -15.54 3.80
CA ALA A 708 -17.95 -16.43 4.25
C ALA A 708 -19.23 -16.30 3.42
N VAL A 709 -20.05 -17.34 3.46
CA VAL A 709 -21.43 -17.35 2.96
C VAL A 709 -22.35 -17.67 4.13
N SER A 710 -23.24 -16.76 4.50
CA SER A 710 -24.02 -16.86 5.73
C SER A 710 -25.51 -16.90 5.49
N VAL A 711 -26.24 -17.70 6.27
CA VAL A 711 -27.69 -17.68 6.35
C VAL A 711 -28.18 -17.94 7.78
N ALA A 712 -29.22 -17.22 8.18
CA ALA A 712 -29.83 -17.34 9.49
C ALA A 712 -31.34 -17.22 9.44
N LEU A 713 -32.04 -18.05 10.21
CA LEU A 713 -33.47 -17.94 10.42
C LEU A 713 -33.74 -17.06 11.64
N ILE A 714 -34.52 -16.01 11.44
CA ILE A 714 -35.03 -15.13 12.48
C ILE A 714 -36.52 -15.40 12.68
N GLU A 715 -36.92 -15.58 13.93
CA GLU A 715 -38.32 -15.69 14.34
C GLU A 715 -38.56 -14.81 15.56
N ASN A 716 -39.51 -13.86 15.43
CA ASN A 716 -39.82 -12.85 16.45
C ASN A 716 -38.62 -12.00 16.89
N GLY A 717 -37.76 -11.61 15.94
CA GLY A 717 -36.57 -10.80 16.21
C GLY A 717 -35.37 -11.57 16.77
N GLU A 718 -35.48 -12.88 16.98
CA GLU A 718 -34.41 -13.73 17.52
C GLU A 718 -33.89 -14.74 16.50
N GLN A 719 -32.58 -14.99 16.51
CA GLN A 719 -31.96 -16.04 15.70
C GLN A 719 -32.31 -17.43 16.25
N LYS A 720 -32.91 -18.27 15.41
CA LYS A 720 -33.25 -19.67 15.74
C LYS A 720 -32.29 -20.68 15.11
N VAL A 721 -31.87 -20.43 13.87
CA VAL A 721 -30.92 -21.27 13.11
C VAL A 721 -29.86 -20.37 12.50
N GLY A 722 -28.60 -20.80 12.52
CA GLY A 722 -27.48 -20.09 11.91
C GLY A 722 -26.56 -21.08 11.22
N VAL A 723 -26.24 -20.83 9.95
CA VAL A 723 -25.34 -21.66 9.14
C VAL A 723 -24.42 -20.74 8.36
N VAL A 724 -23.12 -20.93 8.52
CA VAL A 724 -22.09 -20.13 7.85
C VAL A 724 -21.06 -21.05 7.22
N GLY A 725 -20.85 -20.90 5.91
CA GLY A 725 -19.81 -21.57 5.14
C GLY A 725 -18.58 -20.68 5.06
N TYR A 726 -17.40 -21.27 5.27
CA TYR A 726 -16.09 -20.63 5.20
C TYR A 726 -15.24 -21.36 4.16
N PRO A 727 -15.38 -21.01 2.86
CA PRO A 727 -14.84 -21.83 1.79
C PRO A 727 -13.31 -21.89 1.74
N ASN A 728 -12.64 -20.93 2.38
CA ASN A 728 -11.19 -20.80 2.45
C ASN A 728 -10.61 -21.20 3.81
N LEU A 729 -11.41 -21.72 4.75
CA LEU A 729 -10.91 -22.11 6.08
C LEU A 729 -10.71 -23.63 6.18
N HIS A 730 -9.53 -24.06 6.61
CA HIS A 730 -9.18 -25.48 6.78
C HIS A 730 -9.92 -26.14 7.95
N PHE A 731 -10.33 -27.41 7.78
CA PHE A 731 -11.12 -28.15 8.79
C PHE A 731 -10.43 -28.34 10.16
N HIS A 732 -9.11 -28.52 10.12
CA HIS A 732 -8.30 -28.71 11.31
C HIS A 732 -7.62 -27.42 11.79
N SER A 733 -7.92 -26.26 11.18
CA SER A 733 -7.32 -25.00 11.61
C SER A 733 -7.76 -24.63 13.01
N THR A 734 -6.80 -24.32 13.86
CA THR A 734 -7.01 -23.70 15.18
C THR A 734 -6.70 -22.21 15.17
N GLU A 735 -6.10 -21.71 14.08
CA GLU A 735 -5.84 -20.30 13.84
C GLU A 735 -6.54 -19.86 12.56
N VAL A 736 -6.96 -18.59 12.49
CA VAL A 736 -7.63 -18.02 11.31
C VAL A 736 -6.83 -16.80 10.88
N HIS A 737 -6.35 -16.80 9.65
CA HIS A 737 -5.56 -15.71 9.08
C HIS A 737 -5.93 -15.53 7.61
N GLU A 738 -5.89 -14.28 7.12
CA GLU A 738 -6.30 -13.93 5.75
C GLU A 738 -5.49 -14.69 4.69
N ASP A 739 -4.19 -14.91 4.93
CA ASP A 739 -3.30 -15.57 3.97
C ASP A 739 -3.27 -17.12 4.08
N THR A 740 -3.79 -17.69 5.16
CA THR A 740 -3.80 -19.15 5.40
C THR A 740 -5.10 -19.76 4.89
N VAL A 741 -5.17 -19.98 3.58
CA VAL A 741 -6.41 -20.41 2.91
C VAL A 741 -6.39 -21.87 2.44
N ASP A 742 -7.56 -22.53 2.48
CA ASP A 742 -7.81 -23.78 1.76
C ASP A 742 -8.00 -23.46 0.28
N ARG A 743 -7.07 -23.85 -0.59
CA ARG A 743 -7.16 -23.58 -2.04
C ARG A 743 -7.84 -24.72 -2.81
N ASN A 744 -7.73 -25.94 -2.30
CA ASN A 744 -8.07 -27.16 -3.06
C ASN A 744 -9.37 -27.81 -2.57
N GLY A 745 -9.75 -27.58 -1.32
CA GLY A 745 -11.01 -28.02 -0.75
C GLY A 745 -12.09 -26.95 -0.81
N TYR A 746 -13.21 -27.24 -0.16
CA TYR A 746 -14.35 -26.33 -0.02
C TYR A 746 -14.45 -25.76 1.39
N GLY A 747 -13.40 -25.91 2.22
CA GLY A 747 -13.36 -25.40 3.58
C GLY A 747 -14.36 -26.03 4.55
N ILE A 748 -14.86 -25.23 5.50
CA ILE A 748 -15.74 -25.68 6.58
C ILE A 748 -17.08 -25.00 6.61
N MET A 749 -18.03 -25.63 7.28
CA MET A 749 -19.30 -25.05 7.67
C MET A 749 -19.45 -25.09 9.19
N LEU A 750 -19.82 -23.96 9.76
CA LEU A 750 -20.25 -23.86 11.15
C LEU A 750 -21.77 -23.67 11.18
N SER A 751 -22.44 -24.41 12.08
CA SER A 751 -23.89 -24.41 12.16
C SER A 751 -24.36 -24.53 13.60
N ALA A 752 -25.45 -23.85 13.94
CA ALA A 752 -26.03 -23.88 15.27
C ALA A 752 -27.55 -23.73 15.21
N VAL A 753 -28.20 -24.32 16.23
CA VAL A 753 -29.62 -24.09 16.51
C VAL A 753 -29.73 -23.65 17.96
N ARG A 754 -30.53 -22.61 18.20
CA ARG A 754 -30.72 -22.02 19.53
C ARG A 754 -31.04 -23.12 20.57
N GLY A 755 -30.25 -23.18 21.64
CA GLY A 755 -30.36 -24.14 22.74
C GLY A 755 -29.87 -25.56 22.44
N HIS A 756 -29.23 -25.83 21.30
CA HIS A 756 -28.80 -27.17 20.88
C HIS A 756 -27.29 -27.27 20.59
N GLY A 757 -26.54 -26.18 20.75
CA GLY A 757 -25.09 -26.13 20.60
C GLY A 757 -24.62 -25.87 19.16
N ALA A 758 -23.34 -25.54 19.04
CA ALA A 758 -22.65 -25.28 17.77
C ALA A 758 -21.86 -26.48 17.26
N TYR A 759 -21.80 -26.62 15.93
CA TYR A 759 -21.18 -27.76 15.26
C TYR A 759 -20.40 -27.30 14.03
N LYS A 760 -19.30 -28.01 13.73
CA LYS A 760 -18.50 -27.83 12.53
C LYS A 760 -18.53 -29.07 11.65
N ARG A 761 -18.50 -28.90 10.33
CA ARG A 761 -18.40 -29.99 9.35
C ARG A 761 -17.56 -29.56 8.14
N PRO A 762 -16.88 -30.48 7.45
CA PRO A 762 -16.25 -30.16 6.17
C PRO A 762 -17.32 -30.02 5.08
N MET A 763 -17.10 -29.13 4.10
CA MET A 763 -17.97 -28.98 2.93
C MET A 763 -17.47 -29.84 1.76
N SER A 764 -18.39 -30.35 0.95
CA SER A 764 -18.05 -31.17 -0.23
C SER A 764 -19.12 -31.05 -1.32
N LYS A 765 -18.83 -31.53 -2.54
CA LYS A 765 -19.84 -31.67 -3.61
C LYS A 765 -20.84 -32.81 -3.36
N GLU A 766 -20.58 -33.66 -2.39
CA GLU A 766 -21.43 -34.78 -2.02
C GLU A 766 -22.46 -34.36 -0.95
N ARG A 767 -23.19 -35.34 -0.40
CA ARG A 767 -24.06 -35.16 0.77
C ARG A 767 -23.33 -34.51 1.96
N LEU A 768 -24.10 -33.92 2.89
CA LEU A 768 -23.57 -33.33 4.11
C LEU A 768 -22.70 -34.34 4.89
N GLN A 769 -21.47 -33.93 5.18
CA GLN A 769 -20.54 -34.73 5.97
C GLN A 769 -20.92 -34.72 7.46
N PRO A 770 -20.48 -35.73 8.24
CA PRO A 770 -20.75 -35.79 9.67
C PRO A 770 -20.31 -34.53 10.41
N ALA A 771 -21.19 -34.01 11.26
CA ALA A 771 -20.92 -32.81 12.05
C ALA A 771 -20.25 -33.17 13.39
N VAL A 772 -19.24 -32.38 13.76
CA VAL A 772 -18.53 -32.48 15.04
C VAL A 772 -18.97 -31.32 15.92
N LYS A 773 -19.40 -31.62 17.15
CA LYS A 773 -19.77 -30.57 18.10
C LYS A 773 -18.54 -29.73 18.46
N VAL A 774 -18.68 -28.41 18.42
CA VAL A 774 -17.62 -27.48 18.80
C VAL A 774 -17.79 -27.15 20.28
N TYR A 775 -16.68 -27.23 21.01
CA TYR A 775 -16.59 -26.76 22.37
C TYR A 775 -15.43 -25.78 22.41
N ASN A 776 -15.67 -24.60 22.94
CA ASN A 776 -14.58 -23.66 23.13
C ASN A 776 -13.81 -23.99 24.41
N VAL A 777 -12.49 -24.06 24.31
CA VAL A 777 -11.58 -24.28 25.45
C VAL A 777 -10.72 -23.03 25.56
N LEU A 778 -10.97 -22.23 26.59
CA LEU A 778 -10.14 -21.07 26.91
C LEU A 778 -8.73 -21.52 27.29
N ALA A 779 -7.74 -21.19 26.46
CA ALA A 779 -6.34 -21.34 26.82
C ALA A 779 -6.01 -20.40 28.00
N ARG A 780 -5.41 -20.96 29.06
CA ARG A 780 -4.94 -20.23 30.24
C ARG A 780 -3.42 -20.12 30.21
N THR A 781 -2.90 -18.99 30.64
CA THR A 781 -1.47 -18.80 30.90
C THR A 781 -1.00 -19.64 32.09
N ASP A 782 0.31 -19.79 32.27
CA ASP A 782 0.92 -20.51 33.40
C ASP A 782 0.52 -19.93 34.78
N THR A 783 0.05 -18.67 34.82
CA THR A 783 -0.47 -17.99 36.01
C THR A 783 -1.98 -18.20 36.22
N GLY A 784 -2.63 -18.97 35.35
CA GLY A 784 -4.07 -19.25 35.39
C GLY A 784 -4.96 -18.15 34.80
N GLN A 785 -4.38 -17.05 34.30
CA GLN A 785 -5.11 -15.96 33.65
C GLN A 785 -5.43 -16.31 32.18
N PRO A 786 -6.62 -15.98 31.67
CA PRO A 786 -6.96 -16.19 30.26
C PRO A 786 -6.10 -15.29 29.37
N ASP A 787 -5.54 -15.88 28.32
CA ASP A 787 -4.67 -15.18 27.37
C ASP A 787 -5.52 -14.53 26.27
N LEU A 788 -5.70 -13.21 26.33
CA LEU A 788 -6.66 -12.51 25.47
C LEU A 788 -6.09 -12.26 24.07
N VAL A 789 -6.86 -12.64 23.05
CA VAL A 789 -6.56 -12.41 21.63
C VAL A 789 -7.80 -11.78 21.00
N PHE A 790 -7.63 -10.59 20.43
CA PHE A 790 -8.70 -9.80 19.85
C PHE A 790 -8.87 -10.10 18.37
N ALA A 791 -10.10 -10.30 17.90
CA ALA A 791 -10.43 -10.24 16.49
C ALA A 791 -10.87 -8.82 16.10
N GLU A 792 -10.16 -8.20 15.16
CA GLU A 792 -10.38 -6.83 14.70
C GLU A 792 -10.23 -6.74 13.17
N SER A 793 -10.49 -5.56 12.60
CA SER A 793 -10.10 -5.22 11.22
C SER A 793 -9.36 -3.90 11.27
N MET A 794 -8.03 -3.89 11.12
CA MET A 794 -7.24 -2.65 11.26
C MET A 794 -7.59 -1.59 10.21
N GLU A 795 -8.03 -2.04 9.05
CA GLU A 795 -8.39 -1.19 7.90
C GLU A 795 -9.89 -0.84 7.84
N SER A 796 -10.71 -1.23 8.83
CA SER A 796 -12.16 -0.98 8.77
C SER A 796 -12.48 0.51 9.01
N PRO A 797 -13.23 1.16 8.10
CA PRO A 797 -13.62 2.57 8.26
C PRO A 797 -14.69 2.77 9.35
N TYR A 798 -15.41 1.70 9.72
CA TYR A 798 -16.59 1.79 10.58
C TYR A 798 -16.28 1.81 12.08
N ILE A 799 -15.06 1.41 12.49
CA ILE A 799 -14.68 1.29 13.90
C ILE A 799 -13.62 2.31 14.29
N ASP A 800 -13.69 2.80 15.53
CA ASP A 800 -12.70 3.74 16.07
C ASP A 800 -11.47 2.98 16.60
N GLN A 801 -10.44 2.83 15.77
CA GLN A 801 -9.23 2.08 16.10
C GLN A 801 -8.55 2.56 17.39
N ARG A 802 -8.62 3.87 17.67
CA ARG A 802 -8.02 4.46 18.88
C ARG A 802 -8.70 3.91 20.13
N LEU A 803 -10.04 3.86 20.13
CA LEU A 803 -10.79 3.34 21.27
C LEU A 803 -10.55 1.83 21.48
N HIS A 804 -10.44 1.05 20.40
CA HIS A 804 -10.12 -0.39 20.50
C HIS A 804 -8.71 -0.62 21.07
N GLN A 805 -7.74 0.17 20.63
CA GLN A 805 -6.38 0.12 21.18
C GLN A 805 -6.40 0.41 22.70
N VAL A 806 -7.14 1.42 23.16
CA VAL A 806 -7.26 1.73 24.60
C VAL A 806 -7.92 0.57 25.36
N VAL A 807 -8.95 -0.07 24.79
CA VAL A 807 -9.56 -1.28 25.39
C VAL A 807 -8.51 -2.38 25.56
N ARG A 808 -7.71 -2.65 24.53
CA ARG A 808 -6.65 -3.68 24.56
C ARG A 808 -5.56 -3.37 25.57
N GLU A 809 -5.06 -2.14 25.60
CA GLU A 809 -4.02 -1.70 26.52
C GLU A 809 -4.48 -1.81 27.98
N ARG A 810 -5.70 -1.39 28.29
CA ARG A 810 -6.25 -1.47 29.65
C ARG A 810 -6.59 -2.89 30.10
N LEU A 811 -6.82 -3.80 29.16
CA LEU A 811 -6.96 -5.23 29.45
C LEU A 811 -5.60 -5.94 29.56
N GLY A 812 -4.49 -5.26 29.27
CA GLY A 812 -3.15 -5.84 29.32
C GLY A 812 -2.90 -6.87 28.22
N VAL A 813 -3.55 -6.71 27.06
CA VAL A 813 -3.40 -7.61 25.92
C VAL A 813 -1.98 -7.48 25.34
N THR A 814 -1.23 -8.58 25.31
CA THR A 814 0.14 -8.61 24.77
C THR A 814 0.26 -9.38 23.46
N LYS A 815 -0.73 -10.20 23.13
CA LYS A 815 -0.76 -10.99 21.90
C LYS A 815 -1.17 -10.15 20.69
N PRO A 816 -0.67 -10.50 19.49
CA PRO A 816 -1.12 -9.87 18.27
C PRO A 816 -2.62 -10.12 18.08
N ILE A 817 -3.28 -9.16 17.44
CA ILE A 817 -4.68 -9.31 17.05
C ILE A 817 -4.81 -10.31 15.90
N THR A 818 -5.96 -10.93 15.83
CA THR A 818 -6.42 -11.70 14.68
C THR A 818 -7.11 -10.73 13.73
N ASP A 819 -6.33 -10.16 12.81
CA ASP A 819 -6.81 -9.18 11.82
C ASP A 819 -7.51 -9.91 10.67
N LEU A 820 -8.82 -9.71 10.57
CA LEU A 820 -9.68 -10.34 9.57
C LEU A 820 -10.64 -9.28 9.02
N TRP A 821 -10.84 -9.23 7.71
CA TRP A 821 -11.76 -8.27 7.10
C TRP A 821 -13.22 -8.70 7.29
N SER A 822 -13.54 -9.95 6.92
CA SER A 822 -14.87 -10.56 7.03
C SER A 822 -15.36 -10.59 8.50
N MET A 823 -16.59 -10.12 8.74
CA MET A 823 -17.21 -10.16 10.06
C MET A 823 -17.54 -11.59 10.49
N GLN A 824 -18.06 -12.40 9.58
CA GLN A 824 -18.33 -13.82 9.76
C GLN A 824 -17.03 -14.58 10.07
N ALA A 825 -15.92 -14.29 9.38
CA ALA A 825 -14.63 -14.93 9.64
C ALA A 825 -14.12 -14.68 11.06
N LYS A 826 -14.42 -13.51 11.66
CA LYS A 826 -14.11 -13.24 13.07
C LYS A 826 -14.92 -14.11 14.02
N TYR A 827 -16.21 -14.35 13.74
CA TYR A 827 -16.99 -15.32 14.51
C TYR A 827 -16.44 -16.74 14.36
N ALA A 828 -16.00 -17.15 13.17
CA ALA A 828 -15.28 -18.41 13.02
C ALA A 828 -14.02 -18.46 13.89
N ALA A 829 -13.19 -17.41 13.89
CA ALA A 829 -12.00 -17.33 14.71
C ALA A 829 -12.31 -17.46 16.22
N LEU A 830 -13.40 -16.84 16.68
CA LEU A 830 -13.89 -16.98 18.05
C LEU A 830 -14.36 -18.41 18.36
N VAL A 831 -14.88 -19.14 17.37
CA VAL A 831 -15.45 -20.49 17.54
C VAL A 831 -14.42 -21.61 17.41
N VAL A 832 -13.45 -21.49 16.48
CA VAL A 832 -12.47 -22.56 16.20
C VAL A 832 -11.17 -22.44 17.01
N GLY A 833 -10.98 -21.35 17.76
CA GLY A 833 -9.86 -21.18 18.70
C GLY A 833 -8.76 -20.22 18.26
N GLY A 834 -9.02 -19.31 17.31
CA GLY A 834 -8.06 -18.32 16.81
C GLY A 834 -8.09 -16.96 17.51
N CYS A 835 -9.12 -16.68 18.31
CA CYS A 835 -9.22 -15.51 19.19
C CYS A 835 -10.29 -15.77 20.27
N ASN A 836 -10.43 -14.87 21.24
CA ASN A 836 -11.41 -15.04 22.32
C ASN A 836 -12.12 -13.75 22.77
N VAL A 837 -11.77 -12.61 22.17
CA VAL A 837 -12.45 -11.33 22.38
C VAL A 837 -12.68 -10.66 21.03
N MET A 838 -13.83 -10.01 20.87
CA MET A 838 -14.08 -9.04 19.80
C MET A 838 -14.85 -7.87 20.38
N VAL A 839 -14.38 -6.65 20.11
CA VAL A 839 -15.06 -5.41 20.47
C VAL A 839 -15.24 -4.60 19.19
N ARG A 840 -16.41 -3.96 19.05
CA ARG A 840 -16.67 -2.99 17.98
C ARG A 840 -17.30 -1.74 18.58
N ILE A 841 -16.52 -0.68 18.62
CA ILE A 841 -16.94 0.69 18.94
C ILE A 841 -17.06 1.46 17.62
N PRO A 842 -18.28 1.74 17.13
CA PRO A 842 -18.48 2.48 15.89
C PRO A 842 -17.88 3.89 16.00
N ARG A 843 -17.33 4.41 14.89
CA ARG A 843 -16.84 5.80 14.84
C ARG A 843 -17.96 6.82 14.99
N SER A 844 -19.05 6.60 14.26
CA SER A 844 -20.22 7.46 14.30
C SER A 844 -21.27 6.91 15.27
N PRO A 845 -21.86 7.75 16.15
CA PRO A 845 -22.96 7.34 17.01
C PRO A 845 -24.24 6.97 16.20
N GLU A 846 -24.33 7.42 14.96
CA GLU A 846 -25.45 7.14 14.05
C GLU A 846 -25.29 5.80 13.30
N TYR A 847 -24.07 5.26 13.22
CA TYR A 847 -23.80 4.03 12.50
C TYR A 847 -24.56 2.84 13.11
N ARG A 848 -25.20 2.05 12.26
CA ARG A 848 -25.85 0.78 12.61
C ARG A 848 -25.42 -0.27 11.61
N ALA A 849 -24.84 -1.37 12.10
CA ALA A 849 -24.39 -2.45 11.24
C ALA A 849 -25.57 -3.14 10.54
N TYR A 850 -25.32 -3.68 9.35
CA TYR A 850 -26.30 -4.49 8.66
C TYR A 850 -26.51 -5.81 9.40
N ALA A 851 -27.73 -6.32 9.35
CA ALA A 851 -28.08 -7.54 10.06
C ALA A 851 -27.39 -8.78 9.46
N TRP A 852 -27.16 -8.80 8.15
CA TRP A 852 -26.57 -9.95 7.45
C TRP A 852 -25.06 -10.16 7.73
N ASP A 853 -24.30 -9.08 7.98
CA ASP A 853 -22.89 -9.15 8.40
C ASP A 853 -22.69 -9.96 9.70
N HIS A 854 -23.75 -10.07 10.52
CA HIS A 854 -23.70 -10.61 11.88
C HIS A 854 -24.57 -11.85 12.10
N ALA A 855 -25.72 -11.94 11.42
CA ALA A 855 -26.63 -13.06 11.56
C ALA A 855 -25.95 -14.37 11.17
N GLY A 856 -26.25 -15.45 11.90
CA GLY A 856 -25.62 -16.76 11.71
C GLY A 856 -24.37 -16.90 12.57
N GLY A 857 -23.31 -16.13 12.28
CA GLY A 857 -22.05 -16.17 13.03
C GLY A 857 -22.19 -15.88 14.52
N MET A 858 -23.01 -14.87 14.88
CA MET A 858 -23.32 -14.58 16.29
C MET A 858 -23.95 -15.78 17.01
N LEU A 859 -25.00 -16.37 16.43
CA LEU A 859 -25.69 -17.53 17.02
C LEU A 859 -24.74 -18.72 17.16
N VAL A 860 -23.89 -18.97 16.16
CA VAL A 860 -22.87 -20.03 16.22
C VAL A 860 -21.90 -19.80 17.38
N PHE A 861 -21.46 -18.57 17.61
CA PHE A 861 -20.58 -18.26 18.73
C PHE A 861 -21.28 -18.41 20.09
N GLU A 862 -22.51 -17.90 20.24
CA GLU A 862 -23.32 -18.06 21.46
C GLU A 862 -23.52 -19.54 21.82
N GLU A 863 -23.89 -20.37 20.83
CA GLU A 863 -24.11 -21.81 21.02
C GLU A 863 -22.80 -22.62 21.18
N SER A 864 -21.64 -21.99 20.94
CA SER A 864 -20.32 -22.55 21.30
C SER A 864 -19.93 -22.30 22.76
N GLY A 865 -20.75 -21.52 23.49
CA GLY A 865 -20.51 -21.11 24.88
C GLY A 865 -20.05 -19.65 25.03
N GLY A 866 -20.04 -18.87 23.95
CA GLY A 866 -19.74 -17.44 23.96
C GLY A 866 -20.91 -16.59 24.45
N MET A 867 -20.62 -15.32 24.76
CA MET A 867 -21.60 -14.30 25.10
C MET A 867 -21.41 -13.09 24.17
N ILE A 868 -22.50 -12.54 23.66
CA ILE A 868 -22.49 -11.36 22.80
C ILE A 868 -23.54 -10.37 23.29
N THR A 869 -23.16 -9.11 23.44
CA THR A 869 -24.09 -7.98 23.64
C THR A 869 -23.67 -6.81 22.78
N ASP A 870 -24.56 -5.83 22.65
CA ASP A 870 -24.12 -4.50 22.21
C ASP A 870 -23.34 -3.78 23.33
N LEU A 871 -22.90 -2.55 23.07
CA LEU A 871 -22.15 -1.75 24.05
C LEU A 871 -22.99 -1.27 25.23
N ASP A 872 -24.32 -1.37 25.17
CA ASP A 872 -25.22 -1.05 26.28
C ASP A 872 -25.63 -2.31 27.07
N GLY A 873 -25.02 -3.46 26.76
CA GLY A 873 -25.28 -4.74 27.40
C GLY A 873 -26.60 -5.38 26.97
N GLN A 874 -27.23 -4.89 25.91
CA GLN A 874 -28.49 -5.43 25.40
C GLN A 874 -28.24 -6.57 24.40
N PRO A 875 -29.16 -7.55 24.32
CA PRO A 875 -29.12 -8.55 23.26
C PRO A 875 -29.45 -7.93 21.89
N PHE A 876 -28.97 -8.56 20.82
CA PHE A 876 -29.20 -8.10 19.46
C PHE A 876 -30.64 -8.36 18.99
N ASN A 877 -31.30 -7.33 18.47
CA ASN A 877 -32.67 -7.36 17.95
C ASN A 877 -32.68 -7.30 16.41
N TYR A 878 -33.03 -8.41 15.77
CA TYR A 878 -33.12 -8.53 14.32
C TYR A 878 -34.47 -8.06 13.74
N GLY A 879 -35.38 -7.54 14.57
CA GLY A 879 -36.74 -7.17 14.20
C GLY A 879 -36.90 -5.81 13.51
N ARG A 880 -35.87 -4.97 13.41
CA ARG A 880 -35.98 -3.54 13.02
C ARG A 880 -35.46 -3.20 11.62
N GLY A 881 -35.72 -4.07 10.64
CA GLY A 881 -35.36 -3.80 9.25
C GLY A 881 -34.13 -4.56 8.79
N ARG A 882 -33.36 -3.92 7.90
CA ARG A 882 -32.13 -4.45 7.30
C ARG A 882 -30.90 -4.26 8.19
N THR A 883 -30.96 -3.29 9.10
CA THR A 883 -29.89 -2.94 10.04
C THR A 883 -30.25 -3.33 11.47
N LEU A 884 -29.24 -3.49 12.31
CA LEU A 884 -29.37 -3.70 13.76
C LEU A 884 -29.71 -2.36 14.45
N ALA A 885 -30.83 -1.74 14.10
CA ALA A 885 -31.14 -0.35 14.45
C ALA A 885 -31.21 -0.08 15.97
N ASP A 886 -31.67 -1.07 16.74
CA ASP A 886 -31.81 -0.98 18.20
C ASP A 886 -30.48 -1.24 18.93
N ASN A 887 -29.40 -1.63 18.25
CA ASN A 887 -28.14 -2.02 18.86
C ASN A 887 -26.98 -1.13 18.40
N PHE A 888 -26.12 -0.75 19.35
CA PHE A 888 -24.95 0.08 19.07
C PHE A 888 -23.65 -0.61 19.47
N GLY A 889 -22.76 -0.81 18.48
CA GLY A 889 -21.51 -1.52 18.68
C GLY A 889 -21.70 -2.98 19.09
N LEU A 890 -20.62 -3.61 19.55
CA LEU A 890 -20.61 -5.04 19.87
C LEU A 890 -19.51 -5.38 20.88
N VAL A 891 -19.80 -6.29 21.79
CA VAL A 891 -18.81 -7.04 22.56
C VAL A 891 -19.14 -8.54 22.42
N ALA A 892 -18.15 -9.33 22.04
CA ALA A 892 -18.22 -10.79 22.01
C ALA A 892 -17.03 -11.37 22.76
N ALA A 893 -17.30 -12.21 23.74
CA ALA A 893 -16.32 -12.75 24.67
C ALA A 893 -16.91 -13.98 25.36
N PHE A 894 -16.11 -14.77 26.09
CA PHE A 894 -16.69 -15.79 26.96
C PHE A 894 -17.27 -15.17 28.24
N PRO A 895 -18.27 -15.82 28.86
CA PRO A 895 -18.95 -15.30 30.06
C PRO A 895 -18.01 -14.88 31.20
N GLU A 896 -16.87 -15.57 31.36
CA GLU A 896 -15.89 -15.29 32.42
C GLU A 896 -15.30 -13.87 32.38
N PHE A 897 -15.26 -13.21 31.22
CA PHE A 897 -14.66 -11.89 31.06
C PHE A 897 -15.49 -10.90 30.23
N HIS A 898 -16.62 -11.33 29.68
CA HIS A 898 -17.52 -10.48 28.91
C HIS A 898 -17.91 -9.20 29.68
N SER A 899 -18.29 -9.32 30.96
CA SER A 899 -18.65 -8.16 31.80
C SER A 899 -17.50 -7.16 31.91
N ARG A 900 -16.28 -7.64 32.16
CA ARG A 900 -15.08 -6.81 32.27
C ARG A 900 -14.76 -6.08 30.96
N VAL A 901 -14.88 -6.76 29.81
CA VAL A 901 -14.64 -6.14 28.50
C VAL A 901 -15.71 -5.09 28.20
N LEU A 902 -16.98 -5.39 28.51
CA LEU A 902 -18.10 -4.48 28.31
C LEU A 902 -18.00 -3.23 29.18
N GLU A 903 -17.79 -3.38 30.49
CA GLU A 903 -17.62 -2.27 31.43
C GLU A 903 -16.50 -1.32 30.98
N LEU A 904 -15.38 -1.90 30.54
CA LEU A 904 -14.26 -1.12 30.05
C LEU A 904 -14.58 -0.37 28.75
N ALA A 905 -15.23 -1.05 27.79
CA ALA A 905 -15.65 -0.42 26.54
C ALA A 905 -16.65 0.72 26.79
N GLN A 906 -17.56 0.56 27.76
CA GLN A 906 -18.49 1.61 28.20
C GLN A 906 -17.75 2.78 28.85
N GLU A 907 -16.83 2.53 29.79
CA GLU A 907 -16.04 3.56 30.47
C GLU A 907 -15.20 4.39 29.48
N ILE A 908 -14.65 3.75 28.46
CA ILE A 908 -13.90 4.40 27.38
C ILE A 908 -14.83 5.24 26.50
N ARG A 909 -15.99 4.70 26.13
CA ARG A 909 -17.00 5.40 25.33
C ARG A 909 -17.52 6.66 26.03
N GLU A 910 -17.89 6.57 27.31
CA GLU A 910 -18.45 7.71 28.04
C GLU A 910 -17.43 8.81 28.27
N ARG A 911 -16.18 8.48 28.62
CA ARG A 911 -15.11 9.49 28.70
C ARG A 911 -14.87 10.20 27.38
N HIS A 912 -14.92 9.47 26.26
CA HIS A 912 -14.75 10.08 24.95
C HIS A 912 -15.89 11.06 24.61
N LYS A 913 -17.15 10.76 25.00
CA LYS A 913 -18.28 11.69 24.87
C LYS A 913 -18.08 12.94 25.74
N GLU A 914 -17.62 12.78 26.99
CA GLU A 914 -17.39 13.91 27.90
C GLU A 914 -16.27 14.85 27.44
N GLU A 915 -15.22 14.30 26.81
CA GLU A 915 -14.11 15.07 26.22
C GLU A 915 -14.57 15.83 24.96
N GLY A 916 -15.38 15.21 24.09
CA GLY A 916 -15.92 15.87 22.88
C GLY A 916 -16.99 16.94 23.15
N VAL A 917 -17.71 16.88 24.27
CA VAL A 917 -18.70 17.93 24.65
C VAL A 917 -18.03 19.19 25.19
N LYS A 918 -16.82 19.08 25.77
CA LYS A 918 -16.06 20.24 26.27
C LYS A 918 -15.43 21.09 25.16
N ASP A 919 -15.08 20.49 24.02
CA ASP A 919 -14.56 21.24 22.86
C ASP A 919 -15.64 22.03 22.11
N ASN A 920 -16.93 21.68 22.26
CA ASN A 920 -18.05 22.36 21.59
C ASN A 920 -18.74 23.48 22.41
N THR A 921 -18.18 23.86 23.57
CA THR A 921 -18.75 24.92 24.45
C THR A 921 -17.82 26.10 24.72
N HIS A 922 -16.79 26.31 23.89
CA HIS A 922 -15.93 27.49 23.96
C HIS A 922 -15.86 28.29 22.68
#